data_AF-A0A8T0WBS1-F1
#
_entry.id   AF-A0A8T0WBS1-F1
#
_cell.length_a   1.000
_cell.length_b   1.000
_cell.length_c   1.000
_cell.angle_alpha   90.00
_cell.angle_beta   90.00
_cell.angle_gamma   90.00
#
_symmetry.space_group_name_H-M   'P 1'
#
loop_
_entity.id
_entity.type
_entity.pdbx_description
1 polymer ?
#
loop_
_entity_poly.entity_id
_entity_poly.type
_entity_poly.pdbx_seq_one_letter_code
_entity_poly.pdbx_strand_id
1 'polypeptide(L)'
;MATAGAVVDRLLRRLAADARRLELPPNIEEDAAHVGRTLARFQDVLVSMEMRYFRIGTDAQEWMERIRQIAYDMEDLLDEFADPRGTTRSPKSGSWIAKAASFCSATPFFLHISRSERMKCIRRKLDISTEDSLIYSLMQRSSYDLKPSYNKNEVFDAAAVIGRDNDKKIIKSLLMQDHADKLAIIPIVGPAGSGKTTLARLVFHDKTGGEWNPELRIWVHLDKKLELNKIAQDIISQAYEMENIMVPEITSDDQIRYNRQLIKNRLGEILHDKSSLIVLDDMYSTDKIQLAELKDMLRGKNKCTKIIVTTSSETTAELVHSIAPYKLGHLSEDDCWKIFSQKAFSNPDENRSLVETGKQIVKICEGMPGIAYSLGSVMCNRDDGSWLWARDKEIWELEKRFSSGLKILAPFSELYYNMPSTLKLCFGYLSIFPKGSTIDKDKLVQQWMALDMVGSKHGTLPAHVHGEMYIQELLSMFFLRIQEMPSGTGISHTNGPVVVQMHNLVHAFANYVAGNDLIILDAGDLSNGPSAGEKISYNYVVVKNDAGQSTPKKELLTKARAVSFKNCSASKFLADAISELKHLRVLDLTRCHIVELPSAIGGLKHLRYLDCSGLKIRKLPNQMSSLRNLEALVLSESYLEECPTFVGSYLKLTYLNLQGCHKLQTLPPTLGDLKRLQYLNLSDCPGVSKVLEYLCGLHKLRTLDLSGFTELQQFPHLFAGLTNLEDLNLSGCSRLDILPESFGNLVSLRFLNLSGCSELQQLPESIIGLVNLQYLNLAQVHLELPKYLSKLERLHTLDITGYRLQVSPVAAAAFSSIIQNMPNLKLLLTDDSNIENYTSQHIQWSTDVGKQSFQIRNIVKTGESPCAPEGAKLVQMQTSPYPLLEANSHEKVNKGTQEEITEVEVSSTGGQCPESSAGGGEAFPTRKQNEGDSETLPWNTRMKIALGAAEGLKFLQSQDAQIILHYFNTTNVLLDANYETKIFDFGLVEHNWMGGPAEAVVLKYIAPEYIATGHAHARSHVYSFGVVLLELLSGKRAWNTNGPLHQMDLVNWARPYLEKGWPLIRRIVDSSLGLDYSLPGAEKAAKLAYRCLSGDPRRRPSMDEVVEVLEQLQDAKKTEKKTSLSYGSKGKTRGERSSASKNKGISQWLKGSRLKQQGGMDSKPAPTTGSLS
;
A
#
# COMPACT_ATOMS: atom_id res chain seq x y z
N MET A 1 18.34 -0.99 -8.47
CA MET A 1 18.30 -0.83 -9.94
C MET A 1 16.86 -0.87 -10.46
N ALA A 2 16.08 -1.93 -10.19
CA ALA A 2 14.72 -2.17 -10.72
C ALA A 2 13.59 -1.30 -10.10
N THR A 3 13.87 -0.02 -9.81
CA THR A 3 13.05 0.86 -8.95
C THR A 3 12.90 2.30 -9.47
N ALA A 4 13.16 2.53 -10.76
CA ALA A 4 13.20 3.88 -11.34
C ALA A 4 11.85 4.62 -11.26
N GLY A 5 10.74 3.95 -11.56
CA GLY A 5 9.39 4.52 -11.44
C GLY A 5 8.99 4.76 -9.98
N ALA A 6 9.47 3.93 -9.05
CA ALA A 6 9.28 4.16 -7.63
C ALA A 6 10.00 5.40 -7.09
N VAL A 7 11.27 5.62 -7.50
CA VAL A 7 12.04 6.82 -7.15
C VAL A 7 11.40 8.06 -7.78
N VAL A 8 10.94 7.98 -9.03
CA VAL A 8 10.27 9.10 -9.70
C VAL A 8 8.93 9.45 -9.02
N ASP A 9 8.08 8.48 -8.66
CA ASP A 9 6.86 8.79 -7.89
C ASP A 9 7.19 9.48 -6.57
N ARG A 10 8.21 9.02 -5.82
CA ARG A 10 8.65 9.69 -4.58
C ARG A 10 9.07 11.15 -4.82
N LEU A 11 9.85 11.43 -5.86
CA LEU A 11 10.22 12.80 -6.22
C LEU A 11 9.00 13.64 -6.65
N LEU A 12 8.05 13.07 -7.40
CA LEU A 12 6.83 13.78 -7.80
C LEU A 12 5.95 14.11 -6.58
N ARG A 13 5.81 13.17 -5.63
CA ARG A 13 5.17 13.41 -4.32
C ARG A 13 5.87 14.54 -3.55
N ARG A 14 7.21 14.55 -3.53
CA ARG A 14 8.01 15.60 -2.90
C ARG A 14 7.76 16.95 -3.56
N LEU A 15 7.89 17.05 -4.88
CA LEU A 15 7.67 18.30 -5.63
C LEU A 15 6.27 18.87 -5.38
N ALA A 16 5.22 18.05 -5.35
CA ALA A 16 3.85 18.48 -5.05
C ALA A 16 3.66 18.99 -3.60
N ALA A 17 4.44 18.49 -2.64
CA ALA A 17 4.43 18.95 -1.25
C ALA A 17 5.30 20.19 -1.03
N ASP A 18 6.48 20.24 -1.65
CA ASP A 18 7.46 21.32 -1.52
C ASP A 18 7.04 22.58 -2.30
N ALA A 19 6.19 22.47 -3.33
CA ALA A 19 5.57 23.59 -4.05
C ALA A 19 4.70 24.52 -3.18
N ARG A 20 4.45 24.17 -1.91
CA ARG A 20 3.79 25.03 -0.91
C ARG A 20 4.74 25.55 0.18
N ARG A 21 6.04 25.28 0.09
CA ARG A 21 7.02 25.40 1.19
C ARG A 21 8.41 25.90 0.82
N LEU A 22 8.88 25.64 -0.41
CA LEU A 22 10.18 26.12 -0.88
C LEU A 22 10.00 27.40 -1.70
N GLU A 23 10.54 28.51 -1.21
CA GLU A 23 10.71 29.75 -1.99
C GLU A 23 11.83 29.55 -3.02
N LEU A 24 11.50 28.91 -4.14
CA LEU A 24 12.41 28.78 -5.28
C LEU A 24 12.49 30.09 -6.07
N PRO A 25 13.67 30.50 -6.57
CA PRO A 25 13.76 31.58 -7.55
C PRO A 25 12.94 31.23 -8.81
N PRO A 26 12.19 32.17 -9.44
CA PRO A 26 11.22 31.85 -10.49
C PRO A 26 11.79 31.07 -11.69
N ASN A 27 13.05 31.33 -12.07
CA ASN A 27 13.73 30.60 -13.14
C ASN A 27 14.09 29.15 -12.76
N ILE A 28 14.22 28.86 -11.47
CA ILE A 28 14.48 27.52 -10.93
C ILE A 28 13.16 26.80 -10.66
N GLU A 29 12.10 27.52 -10.29
CA GLU A 29 10.73 27.01 -10.21
C GLU A 29 10.22 26.53 -11.59
N GLU A 30 10.44 27.31 -12.66
CA GLU A 30 10.06 26.91 -14.03
C GLU A 30 10.80 25.64 -14.49
N ASP A 31 12.11 25.57 -14.28
CA ASP A 31 12.92 24.38 -14.59
C ASP A 31 12.48 23.17 -13.73
N ALA A 32 12.22 23.35 -12.43
CA ALA A 32 11.75 22.28 -11.55
C ALA A 32 10.37 21.75 -11.98
N ALA A 33 9.46 22.65 -12.37
CA ALA A 33 8.17 22.29 -12.90
C ALA A 33 8.27 21.61 -14.29
N HIS A 34 9.26 21.95 -15.10
CA HIS A 34 9.57 21.23 -16.35
C HIS A 34 10.06 19.81 -16.07
N VAL A 35 11.04 19.65 -15.18
CA VAL A 35 11.54 18.34 -14.73
C VAL A 35 10.40 17.48 -14.18
N GLY A 36 9.55 18.04 -13.31
CA GLY A 36 8.36 17.36 -12.78
C GLY A 36 7.37 16.92 -13.86
N ARG A 37 7.00 17.81 -14.79
CA ARG A 37 6.08 17.47 -15.90
C ARG A 37 6.64 16.39 -16.82
N THR A 38 7.94 16.41 -17.11
CA THR A 38 8.58 15.43 -18.00
C THR A 38 8.74 14.08 -17.30
N LEU A 39 9.16 14.04 -16.04
CA LEU A 39 9.21 12.81 -15.25
C LEU A 39 7.83 12.19 -15.04
N ALA A 40 6.78 12.99 -14.82
CA ALA A 40 5.40 12.50 -14.73
C ALA A 40 4.92 11.80 -16.01
N ARG A 41 5.33 12.28 -17.20
CA ARG A 41 5.06 11.59 -18.49
C ARG A 41 5.77 10.25 -18.63
N PHE A 42 6.92 10.08 -17.96
CA PHE A 42 7.64 8.81 -17.94
C PHE A 42 7.15 7.84 -16.87
N GLN A 43 6.31 8.26 -15.91
CA GLN A 43 5.90 7.41 -14.81
C GLN A 43 5.25 6.09 -15.28
N ASP A 44 4.31 6.15 -16.21
CA ASP A 44 3.61 4.97 -16.73
C ASP A 44 4.55 4.07 -17.56
N VAL A 45 5.48 4.67 -18.30
CA VAL A 45 6.52 3.95 -19.07
C VAL A 45 7.47 3.23 -18.12
N LEU A 46 7.96 3.91 -17.08
CA LEU A 46 8.84 3.35 -16.06
C LEU A 46 8.17 2.21 -15.31
N VAL A 47 6.91 2.35 -14.90
CA VAL A 47 6.13 1.25 -14.27
C VAL A 47 5.97 0.08 -15.24
N SER A 48 5.62 0.34 -16.51
CA SER A 48 5.50 -0.68 -17.56
C SER A 48 6.83 -1.40 -17.88
N MET A 49 7.97 -0.75 -17.62
CA MET A 49 9.31 -1.35 -17.70
C MET A 49 9.70 -2.07 -16.40
N GLU A 50 9.34 -1.56 -15.21
CA GLU A 50 9.52 -2.26 -13.92
C GLU A 50 8.84 -3.63 -13.94
N MET A 51 7.62 -3.74 -14.46
CA MET A 51 6.88 -5.00 -14.65
C MET A 51 7.56 -6.02 -15.58
N ARG A 52 8.60 -5.59 -16.29
CA ARG A 52 9.34 -6.38 -17.29
C ARG A 52 10.86 -6.33 -17.04
N TYR A 53 11.32 -5.83 -15.90
CA TYR A 53 12.71 -5.38 -15.72
C TYR A 53 13.77 -6.44 -16.02
N PHE A 54 13.57 -7.70 -15.59
CA PHE A 54 14.50 -8.79 -15.89
C PHE A 54 14.31 -9.41 -17.29
N ARG A 55 13.32 -8.96 -18.06
CA ARG A 55 12.99 -9.42 -19.43
C ARG A 55 13.27 -8.38 -20.52
N ILE A 56 13.60 -7.13 -20.17
CA ILE A 56 14.05 -6.08 -21.10
C ILE A 56 15.57 -6.15 -21.35
N GLY A 57 16.02 -5.56 -22.47
CA GLY A 57 17.45 -5.49 -22.82
C GLY A 57 18.24 -4.48 -22.00
N THR A 58 19.57 -4.58 -22.08
CA THR A 58 20.57 -3.74 -21.39
C THR A 58 20.28 -2.24 -21.52
N ASP A 59 20.06 -1.77 -22.74
CA ASP A 59 19.95 -0.35 -23.08
C ASP A 59 18.74 0.29 -22.38
N ALA A 60 17.66 -0.50 -22.24
CA ALA A 60 16.45 -0.11 -21.53
C ALA A 60 16.65 -0.09 -20.00
N GLN A 61 17.50 -0.96 -19.45
CA GLN A 61 17.90 -0.93 -18.04
C GLN A 61 18.82 0.26 -17.75
N GLU A 62 19.76 0.58 -18.64
CA GLU A 62 20.62 1.77 -18.54
C GLU A 62 19.83 3.08 -18.63
N TRP A 63 18.83 3.15 -19.52
CA TRP A 63 17.94 4.31 -19.60
C TRP A 63 17.15 4.50 -18.29
N MET A 64 16.61 3.42 -17.71
CA MET A 64 15.96 3.49 -16.39
C MET A 64 16.93 3.98 -15.31
N GLU A 65 18.18 3.50 -15.30
CA GLU A 65 19.21 3.91 -14.35
C GLU A 65 19.57 5.40 -14.48
N ARG A 66 19.64 5.94 -15.71
CA ARG A 66 19.82 7.37 -15.99
C ARG A 66 18.68 8.23 -15.44
N ILE A 67 17.43 7.88 -15.72
CA ILE A 67 16.24 8.60 -15.22
C ILE A 67 16.18 8.57 -13.69
N ARG A 68 16.53 7.42 -13.10
CA ARG A 68 16.61 7.21 -11.64
C ARG A 68 17.68 8.09 -10.99
N GLN A 69 18.86 8.21 -11.61
CA GLN A 69 19.91 9.12 -11.15
C GLN A 69 19.52 10.60 -11.32
N ILE A 70 18.80 10.96 -12.39
CA ILE A 70 18.26 12.32 -12.57
C ILE A 70 17.28 12.68 -11.44
N ALA A 71 16.44 11.73 -11.01
CA ALA A 71 15.54 11.93 -9.88
C ALA A 71 16.29 12.11 -8.55
N TYR A 72 17.35 11.34 -8.31
CA TYR A 72 18.21 11.54 -7.13
C TYR A 72 18.96 12.88 -7.16
N ASP A 73 19.59 13.26 -8.28
CA ASP A 73 20.25 14.57 -8.47
C ASP A 73 19.29 15.75 -8.16
N MET A 74 18.00 15.58 -8.48
CA MET A 74 16.94 16.55 -8.23
C MET A 74 16.49 16.58 -6.76
N GLU A 75 16.30 15.42 -6.11
CA GLU A 75 16.02 15.37 -4.68
C GLU A 75 17.15 16.04 -3.87
N ASP A 76 18.41 15.78 -4.23
CA ASP A 76 19.60 16.37 -3.59
C ASP A 76 19.65 17.89 -3.74
N LEU A 77 19.23 18.42 -4.90
CA LEU A 77 19.15 19.86 -5.15
C LEU A 77 18.00 20.53 -4.38
N LEU A 78 16.84 19.88 -4.27
CA LEU A 78 15.72 20.34 -3.43
C LEU A 78 16.09 20.37 -1.95
N ASP A 79 16.82 19.36 -1.48
CA ASP A 79 17.34 19.30 -0.11
C ASP A 79 18.25 20.50 0.22
N GLU A 80 19.07 20.98 -0.73
CA GLU A 80 19.85 22.20 -0.54
C GLU A 80 19.01 23.48 -0.44
N PHE A 81 17.88 23.57 -1.16
CA PHE A 81 16.97 24.71 -1.03
C PHE A 81 16.23 24.72 0.31
N ALA A 82 16.04 23.56 0.94
CA ALA A 82 15.43 23.45 2.26
C ALA A 82 16.31 23.93 3.44
N ASP A 83 17.60 24.23 3.22
CA ASP A 83 18.45 24.92 4.22
C ASP A 83 18.68 26.41 3.85
N PRO A 84 17.90 27.34 4.43
CA PRO A 84 18.06 28.78 4.19
C PRO A 84 19.39 29.36 4.73
N ARG A 85 20.18 28.59 5.49
CA ARG A 85 21.53 28.99 5.95
C ARG A 85 22.65 28.54 5.00
N GLY A 86 22.31 27.94 3.86
CA GLY A 86 23.25 27.80 2.74
C GLY A 86 23.67 29.16 2.13
N THR A 87 22.89 30.21 2.38
CA THR A 87 23.15 31.58 1.93
C THR A 87 23.88 32.42 2.99
N THR A 88 25.06 32.90 2.62
CA THR A 88 25.91 33.91 3.30
C THR A 88 26.63 33.52 4.60
N ARG A 89 27.95 33.30 4.48
CA ARG A 89 28.99 34.07 5.21
C ARG A 89 30.36 33.87 4.54
N SER A 90 30.69 34.74 3.59
CA SER A 90 32.10 34.97 3.25
C SER A 90 32.75 35.80 4.38
N PRO A 91 33.99 35.50 4.80
CA PRO A 91 34.68 36.34 5.78
C PRO A 91 35.00 37.71 5.17
N LYS A 92 34.42 38.78 5.74
CA LYS A 92 34.83 40.16 5.43
C LYS A 92 36.12 40.52 6.20
N SER A 93 37.27 39.99 5.77
CA SER A 93 38.59 40.48 6.23
C SER A 93 39.73 40.02 5.31
N GLY A 94 40.74 40.89 5.14
CA GLY A 94 42.13 40.49 4.90
C GLY A 94 42.58 40.16 3.47
N SER A 95 43.42 41.05 2.91
CA SER A 95 44.41 40.81 1.84
C SER A 95 43.95 40.29 0.45
N TRP A 96 44.32 41.04 -0.59
CA TRP A 96 44.21 40.59 -1.99
C TRP A 96 45.17 39.46 -2.36
N ILE A 97 46.29 39.32 -1.64
CA ILE A 97 47.43 38.47 -2.05
C ILE A 97 47.05 36.97 -2.03
N ALA A 98 46.12 36.57 -1.17
CA ALA A 98 45.65 35.18 -1.07
C ALA A 98 44.90 34.67 -2.34
N LYS A 99 44.49 35.55 -3.26
CA LYS A 99 43.82 35.13 -4.51
C LYS A 99 44.76 34.63 -5.61
N ALA A 100 46.05 34.97 -5.56
CA ALA A 100 46.99 34.63 -6.64
C ALA A 100 47.57 33.21 -6.51
N ALA A 101 47.79 32.73 -5.28
CA ALA A 101 48.52 31.50 -5.00
C ALA A 101 47.69 30.19 -5.10
N SER A 102 46.45 30.26 -5.63
CA SER A 102 45.54 29.10 -5.74
C SER A 102 45.43 28.52 -7.16
N PHE A 103 46.20 29.04 -8.12
CA PHE A 103 46.31 28.45 -9.46
C PHE A 103 47.53 27.53 -9.54
N CYS A 104 47.38 26.41 -10.27
CA CYS A 104 48.41 25.41 -10.59
C CYS A 104 48.82 24.39 -9.51
N SER A 105 47.87 23.54 -9.11
CA SER A 105 48.09 22.08 -9.09
C SER A 105 46.87 21.38 -9.71
N ALA A 106 47.05 20.24 -10.37
CA ALA A 106 46.01 19.67 -11.24
C ALA A 106 44.90 18.93 -10.49
N THR A 107 43.65 19.12 -10.93
CA THR A 107 42.37 18.58 -10.39
C THR A 107 42.00 19.01 -8.95
N PRO A 108 40.70 19.10 -8.57
CA PRO A 108 39.48 18.75 -9.31
C PRO A 108 38.68 19.96 -9.84
N PHE A 109 38.18 19.86 -11.08
CA PHE A 109 37.57 20.97 -11.83
C PHE A 109 36.02 21.09 -11.67
N PHE A 110 35.47 20.88 -10.46
CA PHE A 110 34.00 20.95 -10.24
C PHE A 110 33.58 21.46 -8.84
N LEU A 111 34.18 22.56 -8.36
CA LEU A 111 33.71 23.26 -7.16
C LEU A 111 32.94 24.54 -7.54
N HIS A 112 31.74 24.69 -6.96
CA HIS A 112 30.80 25.81 -7.15
C HIS A 112 30.25 26.07 -8.57
N ILE A 113 29.66 25.03 -9.18
CA ILE A 113 28.49 25.25 -10.04
C ILE A 113 27.34 25.78 -9.16
N SER A 114 26.65 26.84 -9.59
CA SER A 114 25.52 27.41 -8.83
C SER A 114 24.30 26.47 -8.83
N ARG A 115 23.36 26.65 -7.88
CA ARG A 115 22.12 25.86 -7.82
C ARG A 115 21.30 25.97 -9.13
N SER A 116 21.29 27.16 -9.75
CA SER A 116 20.69 27.40 -11.08
C SER A 116 21.35 26.55 -12.17
N GLU A 117 22.69 26.54 -12.25
CA GLU A 117 23.36 25.83 -13.34
C GLU A 117 23.35 24.31 -13.14
N ARG A 118 23.21 23.83 -11.89
CA ARG A 118 22.85 22.43 -11.58
C ARG A 118 21.43 22.09 -12.01
N MET A 119 20.44 22.95 -11.74
CA MET A 119 19.06 22.75 -12.22
C MET A 119 19.01 22.63 -13.75
N LYS A 120 19.65 23.57 -14.46
CA LYS A 120 19.79 23.51 -15.94
C LYS A 120 20.55 22.29 -16.44
N CYS A 121 21.42 21.69 -15.63
CA CYS A 121 22.13 20.45 -15.97
C CYS A 121 21.22 19.23 -15.82
N ILE A 122 20.46 19.14 -14.72
CA ILE A 122 19.42 18.12 -14.49
C ILE A 122 18.38 18.17 -15.62
N ARG A 123 17.87 19.36 -15.95
CA ARG A 123 16.99 19.59 -17.09
C ARG A 123 17.59 19.10 -18.41
N ARG A 124 18.81 19.51 -18.76
CA ARG A 124 19.48 19.06 -20.00
C ARG A 124 19.72 17.55 -20.06
N LYS A 125 20.09 16.90 -18.96
CA LYS A 125 20.19 15.42 -18.90
C LYS A 125 18.84 14.76 -19.21
N LEU A 126 17.76 15.30 -18.65
CA LEU A 126 16.40 14.78 -18.85
C LEU A 126 15.91 15.03 -20.27
N ASP A 127 16.11 16.23 -20.82
CA ASP A 127 15.72 16.60 -22.18
C ASP A 127 16.43 15.69 -23.20
N ILE A 128 17.74 15.47 -23.09
CA ILE A 128 18.50 14.49 -23.89
C ILE A 128 17.91 13.07 -23.73
N SER A 129 17.53 12.69 -22.51
CA SER A 129 16.91 11.39 -22.24
C SER A 129 15.49 11.26 -22.82
N THR A 130 14.88 12.34 -23.33
CA THR A 130 13.56 12.33 -24.00
C THR A 130 13.63 12.21 -25.52
N GLU A 131 14.79 12.51 -26.11
CA GLU A 131 15.04 12.38 -27.55
C GLU A 131 15.46 10.96 -27.95
N ASP A 132 15.56 10.04 -26.97
CA ASP A 132 16.00 8.66 -27.17
C ASP A 132 14.97 7.83 -27.96
N SER A 133 15.41 7.33 -29.12
CA SER A 133 14.64 6.46 -30.03
C SER A 133 14.04 5.23 -29.32
N LEU A 134 14.72 4.72 -28.29
CA LEU A 134 14.24 3.59 -27.49
C LEU A 134 12.84 3.85 -26.91
N ILE A 135 12.56 5.08 -26.43
CA ILE A 135 11.26 5.42 -25.84
C ILE A 135 10.13 5.25 -26.86
N TYR A 136 10.30 5.76 -28.08
CA TYR A 136 9.28 5.63 -29.13
C TYR A 136 9.04 4.16 -29.51
N SER A 137 10.07 3.31 -29.52
CA SER A 137 9.91 1.87 -29.76
C SER A 137 9.22 1.13 -28.60
N LEU A 138 9.47 1.55 -27.36
CA LEU A 138 8.93 0.94 -26.14
C LEU A 138 7.47 1.36 -25.88
N MET A 139 7.12 2.62 -26.17
CA MET A 139 5.73 3.11 -26.11
C MET A 139 4.81 2.45 -27.15
N GLN A 140 5.37 1.92 -28.25
CA GLN A 140 4.60 1.21 -29.29
C GLN A 140 4.37 -0.28 -28.98
N ARG A 141 5.14 -0.88 -28.06
CA ARG A 141 4.96 -2.29 -27.65
C ARG A 141 3.84 -2.40 -26.63
N SER A 142 2.76 -3.09 -27.01
CA SER A 142 1.54 -3.18 -26.21
C SER A 142 1.78 -3.84 -24.84
N SER A 143 0.86 -3.60 -23.91
CA SER A 143 0.81 -4.28 -22.61
C SER A 143 0.33 -5.74 -22.69
N TYR A 144 -0.11 -6.21 -23.86
CA TYR A 144 -0.81 -7.49 -24.03
C TYR A 144 0.11 -8.64 -24.47
N ASP A 145 1.31 -8.34 -24.98
CA ASP A 145 2.24 -9.31 -25.59
C ASP A 145 2.99 -10.23 -24.59
N LEU A 146 2.51 -10.34 -23.34
CA LEU A 146 3.11 -11.18 -22.28
C LEU A 146 2.08 -11.93 -21.44
N LYS A 147 1.16 -12.67 -22.08
CA LYS A 147 0.75 -13.96 -21.49
C LYS A 147 1.98 -14.87 -21.45
N PRO A 148 2.28 -15.55 -20.34
CA PRO A 148 3.18 -16.71 -20.38
C PRO A 148 2.61 -17.71 -21.39
N SER A 149 3.45 -18.22 -22.30
CA SER A 149 3.05 -19.30 -23.20
C SER A 149 3.03 -20.62 -22.43
N TYR A 150 2.10 -20.76 -21.49
CA TYR A 150 1.72 -22.06 -20.95
C TYR A 150 1.19 -22.91 -22.11
N ASN A 151 2.04 -23.80 -22.61
CA ASN A 151 1.62 -24.84 -23.53
C ASN A 151 0.57 -25.70 -22.81
N LYS A 152 -0.72 -25.54 -23.19
CA LYS A 152 -1.81 -26.46 -22.81
C LYS A 152 -1.49 -27.94 -23.17
N ASN A 153 -0.47 -28.17 -23.98
CA ASN A 153 -0.06 -29.45 -24.53
C ASN A 153 1.21 -30.05 -23.89
N GLU A 154 1.77 -29.45 -22.82
CA GLU A 154 2.83 -30.13 -22.06
C GLU A 154 2.26 -31.33 -21.30
N VAL A 155 2.70 -32.53 -21.68
CA VAL A 155 2.32 -33.79 -21.01
C VAL A 155 2.94 -33.79 -19.62
N PHE A 156 2.10 -33.75 -18.58
CA PHE A 156 2.55 -33.81 -17.20
C PHE A 156 3.04 -35.22 -16.83
N ASP A 157 4.36 -35.39 -16.80
CA ASP A 157 4.99 -36.59 -16.25
C ASP A 157 4.96 -36.56 -14.72
N ALA A 158 4.03 -37.33 -14.15
CA ALA A 158 3.89 -37.51 -12.71
C ALA A 158 5.04 -38.33 -12.09
N ALA A 159 5.75 -39.17 -12.86
CA ALA A 159 6.86 -39.99 -12.37
C ALA A 159 8.17 -39.20 -12.23
N ALA A 160 8.30 -38.08 -12.96
CA ALA A 160 9.41 -37.14 -12.81
C ALA A 160 9.34 -36.27 -11.53
N VAL A 161 8.23 -36.29 -10.77
CA VAL A 161 8.07 -35.43 -9.59
C VAL A 161 8.62 -36.11 -8.33
N ILE A 162 9.69 -35.55 -7.80
CA ILE A 162 10.44 -36.10 -6.66
C ILE A 162 9.91 -35.54 -5.31
N GLY A 163 9.88 -36.40 -4.28
CA GLY A 163 9.72 -36.00 -2.88
C GLY A 163 8.32 -35.59 -2.41
N ARG A 164 7.28 -35.67 -3.26
CA ARG A 164 5.94 -35.11 -2.98
C ARG A 164 4.80 -36.11 -2.74
N ASP A 165 5.09 -37.41 -2.66
CA ASP A 165 4.06 -38.44 -2.44
C ASP A 165 3.38 -38.40 -1.07
N ASN A 166 4.07 -37.94 -0.02
CA ASN A 166 3.45 -37.80 1.30
C ASN A 166 2.48 -36.62 1.34
N ASP A 167 2.90 -35.45 0.80
CA ASP A 167 2.03 -34.29 0.63
C ASP A 167 0.77 -34.64 -0.19
N LYS A 168 0.93 -35.40 -1.29
CA LYS A 168 -0.17 -35.89 -2.14
C LYS A 168 -1.17 -36.72 -1.35
N LYS A 169 -0.71 -37.64 -0.50
CA LYS A 169 -1.57 -38.49 0.36
C LYS A 169 -2.35 -37.66 1.38
N ILE A 170 -1.69 -36.69 2.04
CA ILE A 170 -2.33 -35.86 3.06
C ILE A 170 -3.44 -35.01 2.43
N ILE A 171 -3.15 -34.32 1.31
CA ILE A 171 -4.15 -33.50 0.59
C ILE A 171 -5.34 -34.35 0.10
N LYS A 172 -5.08 -35.55 -0.43
CA LYS A 172 -6.16 -36.50 -0.78
C LYS A 172 -7.02 -36.86 0.43
N SER A 173 -6.43 -37.16 1.58
CA SER A 173 -7.19 -37.52 2.79
C SER A 173 -8.08 -36.39 3.31
N LEU A 174 -7.58 -35.15 3.35
CA LEU A 174 -8.33 -33.97 3.79
C LEU A 174 -9.50 -33.64 2.85
N LEU A 175 -9.30 -33.79 1.53
CA LEU A 175 -10.35 -33.65 0.53
C LEU A 175 -11.33 -34.83 0.45
N MET A 176 -11.11 -35.92 1.20
CA MET A 176 -12.02 -37.07 1.30
C MET A 176 -12.79 -37.12 2.63
N GLN A 177 -12.49 -36.24 3.58
CA GLN A 177 -13.35 -36.01 4.75
C GLN A 177 -14.72 -35.47 4.30
N ASP A 178 -15.75 -35.65 5.13
CA ASP A 178 -17.10 -35.20 4.82
C ASP A 178 -17.34 -33.76 5.29
N HIS A 179 -17.95 -32.93 4.43
CA HIS A 179 -17.98 -31.47 4.58
C HIS A 179 -19.41 -30.95 4.48
N ALA A 180 -20.02 -30.64 5.64
CA ALA A 180 -21.42 -30.22 5.77
C ALA A 180 -21.83 -29.05 4.84
N ASP A 181 -20.90 -28.11 4.60
CA ASP A 181 -21.08 -26.93 3.75
C ASP A 181 -21.10 -27.21 2.24
N LYS A 182 -20.91 -28.47 1.83
CA LYS A 182 -20.79 -28.95 0.43
C LYS A 182 -19.71 -28.21 -0.38
N LEU A 183 -18.71 -27.65 0.30
CA LEU A 183 -17.63 -26.87 -0.28
C LEU A 183 -16.32 -27.08 0.50
N ALA A 184 -15.42 -27.88 -0.07
CA ALA A 184 -14.14 -28.26 0.53
C ALA A 184 -12.99 -27.52 -0.17
N ILE A 185 -12.50 -26.42 0.42
CA ILE A 185 -11.41 -25.60 -0.14
C ILE A 185 -10.16 -25.80 0.72
N ILE A 186 -9.11 -26.38 0.11
CA ILE A 186 -7.78 -26.50 0.72
C ILE A 186 -6.77 -25.59 -0.02
N PRO A 187 -6.25 -24.55 0.62
CA PRO A 187 -5.12 -23.79 0.09
C PRO A 187 -3.81 -24.54 0.33
N ILE A 188 -3.07 -24.83 -0.74
CA ILE A 188 -1.66 -25.17 -0.70
C ILE A 188 -0.89 -23.84 -0.69
N VAL A 189 -0.24 -23.52 0.42
CA VAL A 189 0.39 -22.22 0.67
C VAL A 189 1.88 -22.38 1.01
N GLY A 190 2.68 -21.35 0.71
CA GLY A 190 4.13 -21.34 0.99
C GLY A 190 4.93 -20.52 -0.03
N PRO A 191 6.26 -20.44 0.10
CA PRO A 191 7.11 -19.57 -0.72
C PRO A 191 7.05 -19.88 -2.22
N ALA A 192 7.42 -18.92 -3.06
CA ALA A 192 7.48 -19.10 -4.51
C ALA A 192 8.60 -20.06 -4.91
N GLY A 193 8.33 -21.02 -5.80
CA GLY A 193 9.29 -22.04 -6.23
C GLY A 193 9.35 -23.32 -5.37
N SER A 194 8.55 -23.41 -4.30
CA SER A 194 8.42 -24.60 -3.42
C SER A 194 7.75 -25.83 -4.07
N GLY A 195 7.07 -25.65 -5.21
CA GLY A 195 6.41 -26.71 -5.96
C GLY A 195 4.88 -26.85 -5.75
N LYS A 196 4.20 -25.83 -5.21
CA LYS A 196 2.74 -25.82 -4.97
C LYS A 196 1.92 -26.29 -6.18
N THR A 197 2.13 -25.67 -7.34
CA THR A 197 1.51 -26.02 -8.62
C THR A 197 1.84 -27.45 -9.04
N THR A 198 3.07 -27.91 -8.84
CA THR A 198 3.49 -29.29 -9.15
C THR A 198 2.77 -30.32 -8.28
N LEU A 199 2.57 -30.01 -6.99
CA LEU A 199 1.80 -30.83 -6.05
C LEU A 199 0.30 -30.83 -6.39
N ALA A 200 -0.27 -29.67 -6.76
CA ALA A 200 -1.63 -29.59 -7.27
C ALA A 200 -1.80 -30.42 -8.56
N ARG A 201 -0.84 -30.39 -9.50
CA ARG A 201 -0.83 -31.25 -10.69
C ARG A 201 -0.74 -32.74 -10.33
N LEU A 202 0.10 -33.12 -9.36
CA LEU A 202 0.15 -34.50 -8.86
C LEU A 202 -1.22 -34.98 -8.34
N VAL A 203 -1.91 -34.17 -7.53
CA VAL A 203 -3.22 -34.51 -6.97
C VAL A 203 -4.32 -34.51 -8.06
N PHE A 204 -4.25 -33.56 -9.00
CA PHE A 204 -5.24 -33.39 -10.08
C PHE A 204 -5.15 -34.45 -11.18
N HIS A 205 -3.95 -34.94 -11.51
CA HIS A 205 -3.76 -36.02 -12.48
C HIS A 205 -3.83 -37.43 -11.86
N ASP A 206 -3.85 -37.55 -10.53
CA ASP A 206 -4.03 -38.83 -9.84
C ASP A 206 -5.45 -39.39 -10.06
N LYS A 207 -5.54 -40.55 -10.72
CA LYS A 207 -6.77 -41.33 -10.98
C LYS A 207 -6.87 -42.59 -10.10
N THR A 208 -5.96 -42.78 -9.15
CA THR A 208 -5.91 -43.98 -8.28
C THR A 208 -6.87 -43.88 -7.09
N GLY A 209 -7.61 -44.98 -6.86
CA GLY A 209 -8.70 -45.08 -5.89
C GLY A 209 -10.07 -44.81 -6.54
N GLY A 210 -11.04 -45.70 -6.34
CA GLY A 210 -12.37 -45.59 -6.97
C GLY A 210 -13.11 -44.31 -6.59
N GLU A 211 -13.13 -43.98 -5.30
CA GLU A 211 -13.78 -42.79 -4.73
C GLU A 211 -13.07 -41.46 -5.08
N TRP A 212 -11.84 -41.52 -5.60
CA TRP A 212 -11.03 -40.35 -5.97
C TRP A 212 -11.27 -39.87 -7.41
N ASN A 213 -12.31 -40.36 -8.10
CA ASN A 213 -12.62 -40.01 -9.49
C ASN A 213 -13.90 -39.16 -9.61
N PRO A 214 -13.79 -37.83 -9.46
CA PRO A 214 -14.90 -36.91 -9.70
C PRO A 214 -15.26 -36.80 -11.19
N GLU A 215 -16.54 -36.54 -11.44
CA GLU A 215 -17.13 -36.32 -12.77
C GLU A 215 -16.48 -35.13 -13.51
N LEU A 216 -16.24 -34.03 -12.80
CA LEU A 216 -15.57 -32.84 -13.32
C LEU A 216 -14.17 -32.69 -12.73
N ARG A 217 -13.17 -32.46 -13.60
CA ARG A 217 -11.79 -32.12 -13.24
C ARG A 217 -11.36 -30.89 -14.04
N ILE A 218 -11.35 -29.72 -13.39
CA ILE A 218 -11.22 -28.41 -14.03
C ILE A 218 -9.98 -27.69 -13.49
N TRP A 219 -9.20 -27.05 -14.36
CA TRP A 219 -8.00 -26.29 -13.96
C TRP A 219 -8.09 -24.84 -14.44
N VAL A 220 -8.17 -23.90 -13.51
CA VAL A 220 -8.18 -22.46 -13.78
C VAL A 220 -6.81 -21.88 -13.41
N HIS A 221 -6.11 -21.32 -14.40
CA HIS A 221 -4.96 -20.46 -14.14
C HIS A 221 -5.47 -19.04 -13.92
N LEU A 222 -5.11 -18.41 -12.80
CA LEU A 222 -5.62 -17.08 -12.47
C LEU A 222 -4.73 -15.97 -13.04
N ASP A 223 -5.37 -14.86 -13.44
CA ASP A 223 -4.68 -13.62 -13.74
C ASP A 223 -4.47 -12.78 -12.47
N LYS A 224 -3.60 -11.78 -12.56
CA LYS A 224 -3.16 -10.90 -11.45
C LYS A 224 -4.26 -10.12 -10.71
N LYS A 225 -5.49 -10.10 -11.24
CA LYS A 225 -6.68 -9.49 -10.64
C LYS A 225 -7.77 -10.55 -10.60
N LEU A 226 -8.46 -10.69 -9.46
CA LEU A 226 -9.44 -11.76 -9.23
C LEU A 226 -10.75 -11.49 -10.00
N GLU A 227 -10.77 -11.77 -11.30
CA GLU A 227 -11.94 -11.55 -12.16
C GLU A 227 -12.95 -12.70 -12.03
N LEU A 228 -13.81 -12.63 -11.02
CA LEU A 228 -14.80 -13.66 -10.67
C LEU A 228 -15.65 -14.15 -11.86
N ASN A 229 -16.05 -13.24 -12.78
CA ASN A 229 -16.79 -13.59 -13.99
C ASN A 229 -15.96 -14.45 -14.96
N LYS A 230 -14.66 -14.20 -15.06
CA LYS A 230 -13.73 -14.95 -15.91
C LYS A 230 -13.45 -16.34 -15.35
N ILE A 231 -13.22 -16.44 -14.03
CA ILE A 231 -13.06 -17.73 -13.33
C ILE A 231 -14.27 -18.63 -13.63
N ALA A 232 -15.47 -18.09 -13.50
CA ALA A 232 -16.70 -18.81 -13.83
C ALA A 232 -16.78 -19.21 -15.32
N GLN A 233 -16.40 -18.32 -16.26
CA GLN A 233 -16.39 -18.64 -17.70
C GLN A 233 -15.37 -19.73 -18.06
N ASP A 234 -14.17 -19.72 -17.46
CA ASP A 234 -13.13 -20.73 -17.67
C ASP A 234 -13.54 -22.10 -17.09
N ILE A 235 -14.32 -22.13 -16.00
CA ILE A 235 -14.93 -23.35 -15.43
C ILE A 235 -16.07 -23.87 -16.33
N ILE A 236 -17.01 -23.00 -16.73
CA ILE A 236 -18.14 -23.35 -17.60
C ILE A 236 -17.66 -23.92 -18.94
N SER A 237 -16.61 -23.32 -19.53
CA SER A 237 -16.05 -23.78 -20.81
C SER A 237 -15.42 -25.17 -20.71
N GLN A 238 -14.61 -25.41 -19.67
CA GLN A 238 -14.00 -26.72 -19.45
C GLN A 238 -15.03 -27.83 -19.16
N ALA A 239 -16.12 -27.53 -18.45
CA ALA A 239 -17.19 -28.48 -18.20
C ALA A 239 -17.89 -28.91 -19.51
N TYR A 240 -18.21 -27.97 -20.41
CA TYR A 240 -18.80 -28.31 -21.72
C TYR A 240 -17.83 -29.07 -22.62
N GLU A 241 -16.53 -28.70 -22.63
CA GLU A 241 -15.48 -29.45 -23.34
C GLU A 241 -15.39 -30.91 -22.86
N MET A 242 -15.47 -31.16 -21.55
CA MET A 242 -15.48 -32.52 -20.98
C MET A 242 -16.72 -33.33 -21.34
N GLU A 243 -17.89 -32.69 -21.45
CA GLU A 243 -19.17 -33.36 -21.67
C GLU A 243 -19.52 -33.54 -23.16
N ASN A 244 -18.65 -33.09 -24.08
CA ASN A 244 -18.89 -33.05 -25.53
C ASN A 244 -20.19 -32.30 -25.92
N ILE A 245 -20.69 -31.45 -25.04
CA ILE A 245 -21.78 -30.53 -25.33
C ILE A 245 -21.19 -29.47 -26.25
N MET A 246 -21.78 -29.26 -27.44
CA MET A 246 -21.42 -28.09 -28.24
C MET A 246 -21.63 -26.85 -27.39
N VAL A 247 -20.54 -26.15 -27.06
CA VAL A 247 -20.59 -24.83 -26.43
C VAL A 247 -21.56 -24.01 -27.27
N PRO A 248 -22.71 -23.57 -26.71
CA PRO A 248 -23.68 -22.82 -27.49
C PRO A 248 -22.95 -21.61 -28.06
N GLU A 249 -23.02 -21.40 -29.39
CA GLU A 249 -22.44 -20.20 -30.00
C GLU A 249 -23.03 -19.00 -29.26
N ILE A 250 -22.19 -18.33 -28.46
CA ILE A 250 -22.60 -17.15 -27.72
C ILE A 250 -22.77 -16.07 -28.77
N THR A 251 -24.01 -15.94 -29.24
CA THR A 251 -24.47 -14.92 -30.19
C THR A 251 -23.82 -13.60 -29.84
N SER A 252 -23.29 -12.92 -30.85
CA SER A 252 -22.27 -11.86 -30.74
C SER A 252 -22.78 -10.53 -30.17
N ASP A 253 -23.36 -10.59 -28.98
CA ASP A 253 -23.82 -9.47 -28.16
C ASP A 253 -23.09 -9.52 -26.82
N ASP A 254 -22.13 -8.61 -26.64
CA ASP A 254 -21.27 -8.55 -25.45
C ASP A 254 -22.06 -8.32 -24.15
N GLN A 255 -23.32 -7.86 -24.21
CA GLN A 255 -24.16 -7.65 -23.02
C GLN A 255 -24.39 -8.94 -22.23
N ILE A 256 -24.59 -10.07 -22.91
CA ILE A 256 -24.82 -11.37 -22.26
C ILE A 256 -23.56 -11.84 -21.51
N ARG A 257 -22.38 -11.54 -22.06
CA ARG A 257 -21.08 -11.98 -21.54
C ARG A 257 -20.68 -11.35 -20.20
N TYR A 258 -21.33 -10.24 -19.81
CA TYR A 258 -21.13 -9.57 -18.53
C TYR A 258 -22.29 -9.72 -17.54
N ASN A 259 -23.37 -10.45 -17.89
CA ASN A 259 -24.47 -10.70 -16.97
C ASN A 259 -24.05 -11.67 -15.85
N ARG A 260 -23.58 -11.09 -14.74
CA ARG A 260 -23.07 -11.78 -13.56
C ARG A 260 -24.05 -12.80 -12.98
N GLN A 261 -25.34 -12.47 -12.93
CA GLN A 261 -26.35 -13.39 -12.38
C GLN A 261 -26.60 -14.58 -13.30
N LEU A 262 -26.60 -14.38 -14.62
CA LEU A 262 -26.70 -15.48 -15.59
C LEU A 262 -25.49 -16.42 -15.49
N ILE A 263 -24.29 -15.87 -15.30
CA ILE A 263 -23.06 -16.64 -15.09
C ILE A 263 -23.14 -17.44 -13.77
N LYS A 264 -23.57 -16.82 -12.66
CA LYS A 264 -23.81 -17.52 -11.38
C LYS A 264 -24.82 -18.67 -11.53
N ASN A 265 -25.95 -18.42 -12.21
CA ASN A 265 -26.99 -19.43 -12.40
C ASN A 265 -26.44 -20.64 -13.18
N ARG A 266 -25.78 -20.42 -14.33
CA ARG A 266 -25.21 -21.50 -15.16
C ARG A 266 -24.09 -22.28 -14.44
N LEU A 267 -23.26 -21.60 -13.66
CA LEU A 267 -22.24 -22.24 -12.82
C LEU A 267 -22.89 -23.13 -11.74
N GLY A 268 -23.95 -22.64 -11.09
CA GLY A 268 -24.73 -23.40 -10.10
C GLY A 268 -25.61 -24.51 -10.68
N GLU A 269 -25.91 -24.49 -11.99
CA GLU A 269 -26.52 -25.60 -12.74
C GLU A 269 -25.50 -26.70 -13.02
N ILE A 270 -24.29 -26.34 -13.47
CA ILE A 270 -23.19 -27.29 -13.72
C ILE A 270 -22.73 -27.97 -12.42
N LEU A 271 -22.58 -27.20 -11.34
CA LEU A 271 -22.14 -27.70 -10.02
C LEU A 271 -23.29 -28.26 -9.16
N HIS A 272 -24.50 -28.42 -9.71
CA HIS A 272 -25.69 -28.83 -8.93
C HIS A 272 -25.54 -30.25 -8.35
N ASP A 273 -25.30 -31.21 -9.24
CA ASP A 273 -25.31 -32.66 -8.99
C ASP A 273 -24.01 -33.36 -9.41
N LYS A 274 -22.96 -32.63 -9.75
CA LYS A 274 -21.69 -33.19 -10.28
C LYS A 274 -20.58 -33.13 -9.24
N SER A 275 -19.96 -34.28 -8.95
CA SER A 275 -18.74 -34.33 -8.14
C SER A 275 -17.62 -33.61 -8.88
N SER A 276 -17.05 -32.57 -8.27
CA SER A 276 -16.17 -31.63 -8.96
C SER A 276 -14.87 -31.44 -8.20
N LEU A 277 -13.74 -31.58 -8.91
CA LEU A 277 -12.41 -31.16 -8.45
C LEU A 277 -11.94 -29.97 -9.31
N ILE A 278 -11.85 -28.80 -8.68
CA ILE A 278 -11.42 -27.56 -9.32
C ILE A 278 -10.06 -27.15 -8.75
N VAL A 279 -9.10 -26.81 -9.62
CA VAL A 279 -7.85 -26.17 -9.21
C VAL A 279 -7.89 -24.69 -9.58
N LEU A 280 -7.57 -23.83 -8.61
CA LEU A 280 -7.38 -22.39 -8.78
C LEU A 280 -5.90 -22.08 -8.54
N ASP A 281 -5.13 -21.94 -9.62
CA ASP A 281 -3.66 -21.88 -9.58
C ASP A 281 -3.15 -20.41 -9.54
N ASP A 282 -2.21 -20.16 -8.61
CA ASP A 282 -1.60 -18.89 -8.20
C ASP A 282 -2.58 -17.77 -7.85
N MET A 283 -3.51 -18.05 -6.93
CA MET A 283 -4.46 -17.05 -6.43
C MET A 283 -3.79 -16.04 -5.49
N TYR A 284 -4.09 -14.75 -5.68
CA TYR A 284 -3.71 -13.67 -4.79
C TYR A 284 -4.90 -12.70 -4.64
N SER A 285 -5.42 -12.55 -3.41
CA SER A 285 -6.44 -11.55 -3.09
C SER A 285 -6.54 -11.33 -1.58
N THR A 286 -6.65 -10.07 -1.17
CA THR A 286 -6.93 -9.65 0.22
C THR A 286 -8.37 -9.16 0.41
N ASP A 287 -9.18 -9.13 -0.66
CA ASP A 287 -10.57 -8.70 -0.62
C ASP A 287 -11.48 -9.81 -0.06
N LYS A 288 -11.92 -9.62 1.19
CA LYS A 288 -12.80 -10.57 1.90
C LYS A 288 -14.17 -10.72 1.23
N ILE A 289 -14.68 -9.67 0.58
CA ILE A 289 -16.01 -9.67 -0.05
C ILE A 289 -15.96 -10.47 -1.36
N GLN A 290 -14.96 -10.21 -2.21
CA GLN A 290 -14.75 -10.98 -3.43
C GLN A 290 -14.45 -12.46 -3.14
N LEU A 291 -13.68 -12.76 -2.09
CA LEU A 291 -13.40 -14.15 -1.70
C LEU A 291 -14.63 -14.85 -1.09
N ALA A 292 -15.45 -14.16 -0.30
CA ALA A 292 -16.73 -14.72 0.17
C ALA A 292 -17.68 -15.00 -1.00
N GLU A 293 -17.75 -14.10 -1.98
CA GLU A 293 -18.56 -14.29 -3.18
C GLU A 293 -18.02 -15.41 -4.09
N LEU A 294 -16.70 -15.62 -4.16
CA LEU A 294 -16.12 -16.77 -4.85
C LEU A 294 -16.54 -18.11 -4.20
N LYS A 295 -16.61 -18.17 -2.85
CA LYS A 295 -17.12 -19.35 -2.14
C LYS A 295 -18.59 -19.60 -2.45
N ASP A 296 -19.43 -18.55 -2.42
CA ASP A 296 -20.85 -18.61 -2.81
C ASP A 296 -21.03 -19.14 -4.24
N MET A 297 -20.27 -18.62 -5.20
CA MET A 297 -20.33 -19.02 -6.61
C MET A 297 -19.92 -20.47 -6.89
N LEU A 298 -19.11 -21.10 -6.03
CA LEU A 298 -18.56 -22.44 -6.24
C LEU A 298 -19.17 -23.51 -5.32
N ARG A 299 -20.10 -23.14 -4.43
CA ARG A 299 -20.77 -24.07 -3.52
C ARG A 299 -21.69 -25.03 -4.28
N GLY A 300 -21.43 -26.33 -4.16
CA GLY A 300 -22.29 -27.38 -4.73
C GLY A 300 -23.60 -27.50 -3.97
N LYS A 301 -24.70 -27.83 -4.67
CA LYS A 301 -26.05 -27.92 -4.06
C LYS A 301 -26.35 -29.30 -3.49
N ASN A 302 -26.09 -30.36 -4.24
CA ASN A 302 -26.32 -31.74 -3.81
C ASN A 302 -25.01 -32.47 -3.48
N LYS A 303 -24.03 -32.45 -4.40
CA LYS A 303 -22.68 -32.99 -4.16
C LYS A 303 -21.71 -31.90 -3.67
N CYS A 304 -20.62 -32.30 -3.03
CA CYS A 304 -19.59 -31.39 -2.55
C CYS A 304 -18.62 -30.96 -3.67
N THR A 305 -18.39 -29.65 -3.82
CA THR A 305 -17.31 -29.11 -4.67
C THR A 305 -15.99 -29.18 -3.91
N LYS A 306 -15.00 -29.86 -4.48
CA LYS A 306 -13.63 -29.99 -3.94
C LYS A 306 -12.72 -29.02 -4.69
N ILE A 307 -12.00 -28.17 -3.97
CA ILE A 307 -11.20 -27.08 -4.53
C ILE A 307 -9.80 -27.09 -3.94
N ILE A 308 -8.80 -27.12 -4.81
CA ILE A 308 -7.40 -26.88 -4.47
C ILE A 308 -7.08 -25.45 -4.91
N VAL A 309 -6.71 -24.60 -3.96
CA VAL A 309 -6.12 -23.29 -4.26
C VAL A 309 -4.61 -23.44 -4.15
N THR A 310 -3.83 -22.95 -5.11
CA THR A 310 -2.40 -22.69 -4.86
C THR A 310 -2.21 -21.20 -4.63
N THR A 311 -1.43 -20.83 -3.61
CA THR A 311 -1.16 -19.40 -3.34
C THR A 311 0.21 -19.17 -2.71
N SER A 312 0.80 -18.04 -3.07
CA SER A 312 2.01 -17.46 -2.50
C SER A 312 1.75 -16.56 -1.29
N SER A 313 0.48 -16.28 -0.96
CA SER A 313 0.07 -15.31 0.06
C SER A 313 -0.66 -16.02 1.21
N GLU A 314 -0.08 -15.99 2.40
CA GLU A 314 -0.68 -16.54 3.62
C GLU A 314 -2.03 -15.87 3.93
N THR A 315 -2.13 -14.55 3.78
CA THR A 315 -3.39 -13.81 3.92
C THR A 315 -4.46 -14.30 2.93
N THR A 316 -4.09 -14.64 1.69
CA THR A 316 -5.06 -15.17 0.71
C THR A 316 -5.57 -16.56 1.13
N ALA A 317 -4.69 -17.40 1.69
CA ALA A 317 -5.05 -18.72 2.20
C ALA A 317 -6.01 -18.64 3.40
N GLU A 318 -5.67 -17.85 4.42
CA GLU A 318 -6.47 -17.66 5.65
C GLU A 318 -7.83 -16.96 5.38
N LEU A 319 -8.02 -16.34 4.20
CA LEU A 319 -9.33 -15.80 3.80
C LEU A 319 -10.17 -16.79 2.96
N VAL A 320 -9.54 -17.57 2.07
CA VAL A 320 -10.29 -18.43 1.13
C VAL A 320 -10.59 -19.84 1.65
N HIS A 321 -9.90 -20.33 2.68
CA HIS A 321 -10.02 -21.72 3.11
C HIS A 321 -11.44 -22.13 3.58
N SER A 322 -11.70 -23.45 3.57
CA SER A 322 -12.62 -24.10 4.51
C SER A 322 -11.92 -25.25 5.26
N ILE A 323 -11.01 -25.97 4.59
CA ILE A 323 -10.00 -26.84 5.22
C ILE A 323 -8.75 -26.00 5.52
N ALA A 324 -8.21 -26.08 6.74
CA ALA A 324 -7.04 -25.30 7.18
C ALA A 324 -5.87 -25.33 6.16
N PRO A 325 -5.21 -24.18 5.87
CA PRO A 325 -4.16 -24.10 4.85
C PRO A 325 -3.01 -25.10 5.02
N TYR A 326 -2.71 -25.85 3.96
CA TYR A 326 -1.59 -26.77 3.90
C TYR A 326 -0.28 -26.02 3.59
N LYS A 327 0.49 -25.73 4.63
CA LYS A 327 1.79 -25.04 4.52
C LYS A 327 2.85 -25.99 3.95
N LEU A 328 3.19 -25.82 2.67
CA LEU A 328 4.06 -26.72 1.91
C LEU A 328 5.53 -26.56 2.32
N GLY A 329 6.08 -27.59 2.96
CA GLY A 329 7.47 -27.62 3.41
C GLY A 329 8.50 -27.73 2.27
N HIS A 330 9.74 -27.40 2.61
CA HIS A 330 10.94 -27.58 1.78
C HIS A 330 11.19 -29.07 1.48
N LEU A 331 11.88 -29.39 0.38
CA LEU A 331 12.38 -30.74 0.13
C LEU A 331 13.71 -31.00 0.86
N SER A 332 14.06 -32.29 0.99
CA SER A 332 15.37 -32.71 1.53
C SER A 332 16.52 -32.31 0.60
N GLU A 333 17.75 -32.21 1.15
CA GLU A 333 18.94 -31.99 0.32
C GLU A 333 19.10 -33.10 -0.74
N ASP A 334 18.78 -34.36 -0.41
CA ASP A 334 18.83 -35.50 -1.33
C ASP A 334 17.80 -35.41 -2.47
N ASP A 335 16.60 -34.91 -2.19
CA ASP A 335 15.56 -34.73 -3.22
C ASP A 335 15.86 -33.54 -4.13
N CYS A 336 16.36 -32.43 -3.57
CA CYS A 336 16.90 -31.33 -4.37
C CYS A 336 18.14 -31.76 -5.19
N TRP A 337 18.98 -32.66 -4.65
CA TRP A 337 20.10 -33.24 -5.39
C TRP A 337 19.62 -34.05 -6.61
N LYS A 338 18.62 -34.93 -6.45
CA LYS A 338 18.03 -35.69 -7.56
C LYS A 338 17.50 -34.77 -8.68
N ILE A 339 16.76 -33.72 -8.30
CA ILE A 339 16.21 -32.71 -9.23
C ILE A 339 17.32 -31.97 -9.98
N PHE A 340 18.37 -31.55 -9.28
CA PHE A 340 19.54 -30.91 -9.88
C PHE A 340 20.29 -31.86 -10.82
N SER A 341 20.56 -33.10 -10.38
CA SER A 341 21.36 -34.05 -11.15
C SER A 341 20.68 -34.48 -12.46
N GLN A 342 19.34 -34.61 -12.46
CA GLN A 342 18.54 -34.88 -13.67
C GLN A 342 18.58 -33.77 -14.74
N LYS A 343 19.13 -32.59 -14.42
CA LYS A 343 19.26 -31.46 -15.34
C LYS A 343 20.72 -31.09 -15.64
N ALA A 344 21.62 -31.31 -14.68
CA ALA A 344 23.03 -30.98 -14.84
C ALA A 344 23.85 -32.06 -15.58
N PHE A 345 23.47 -33.35 -15.48
CA PHE A 345 24.24 -34.47 -16.02
C PHE A 345 23.41 -35.32 -17.00
N SER A 346 24.05 -35.76 -18.09
CA SER A 346 23.54 -36.85 -18.94
C SER A 346 23.79 -38.23 -18.31
N ASN A 347 24.91 -38.39 -17.59
CA ASN A 347 25.24 -39.55 -16.77
C ASN A 347 26.02 -39.07 -15.51
N PRO A 348 25.50 -39.27 -14.28
CA PRO A 348 26.19 -38.83 -13.06
C PRO A 348 27.47 -39.62 -12.73
N ASP A 349 27.56 -40.89 -13.12
CA ASP A 349 28.62 -41.80 -12.67
C ASP A 349 29.99 -41.52 -13.30
N GLU A 350 30.04 -40.76 -14.40
CA GLU A 350 31.26 -40.44 -15.14
C GLU A 350 32.11 -39.33 -14.47
N ASN A 351 31.53 -38.45 -13.64
CA ASN A 351 32.18 -37.23 -13.16
C ASN A 351 32.09 -37.03 -11.63
N ARG A 352 32.75 -37.93 -10.88
CA ARG A 352 32.73 -37.97 -9.41
C ARG A 352 33.16 -36.66 -8.71
N SER A 353 34.02 -35.85 -9.32
CA SER A 353 34.43 -34.51 -8.83
C SER A 353 33.31 -33.47 -8.92
N LEU A 354 32.59 -33.44 -10.05
CA LEU A 354 31.46 -32.55 -10.28
C LEU A 354 30.24 -32.98 -9.46
N VAL A 355 30.08 -34.28 -9.16
CA VAL A 355 29.03 -34.77 -8.24
C VAL A 355 29.17 -34.14 -6.86
N GLU A 356 30.36 -34.15 -6.25
CA GLU A 356 30.55 -33.57 -4.91
C GLU A 356 30.44 -32.03 -4.92
N THR A 357 30.99 -31.38 -5.96
CA THR A 357 30.84 -29.93 -6.16
C THR A 357 29.36 -29.54 -6.35
N GLY A 358 28.61 -30.35 -7.09
CA GLY A 358 27.18 -30.17 -7.32
C GLY A 358 26.33 -30.32 -6.06
N LYS A 359 26.65 -31.28 -5.18
CA LYS A 359 26.00 -31.38 -3.86
C LYS A 359 26.20 -30.12 -3.01
N GLN A 360 27.38 -29.51 -3.09
CA GLN A 360 27.69 -28.27 -2.39
C GLN A 360 26.93 -27.07 -3.00
N ILE A 361 26.78 -27.01 -4.33
CA ILE A 361 25.92 -26.02 -5.03
C ILE A 361 24.44 -26.21 -4.63
N VAL A 362 23.95 -27.45 -4.50
CA VAL A 362 22.54 -27.72 -4.16
C VAL A 362 22.14 -27.19 -2.77
N LYS A 363 23.08 -27.03 -1.84
CA LYS A 363 22.79 -26.42 -0.53
C LYS A 363 22.36 -24.95 -0.64
N ILE A 364 22.79 -24.25 -1.71
CA ILE A 364 22.36 -22.88 -2.02
C ILE A 364 20.84 -22.82 -2.28
N CYS A 365 20.21 -23.93 -2.68
CA CYS A 365 18.76 -24.01 -2.94
C CYS A 365 17.90 -23.96 -1.68
N GLU A 366 18.45 -24.22 -0.48
CA GLU A 366 17.71 -24.26 0.79
C GLU A 366 16.40 -25.10 0.70
N GLY A 367 16.48 -26.26 0.04
CA GLY A 367 15.34 -27.17 -0.16
C GLY A 367 14.26 -26.70 -1.16
N MET A 368 14.50 -25.66 -1.94
CA MET A 368 13.55 -25.10 -2.93
C MET A 368 13.67 -25.79 -4.31
N PRO A 369 12.65 -26.58 -4.75
CA PRO A 369 12.75 -27.40 -5.96
C PRO A 369 12.96 -26.61 -7.25
N GLY A 370 12.29 -25.48 -7.42
CA GLY A 370 12.43 -24.64 -8.62
C GLY A 370 13.83 -24.06 -8.80
N ILE A 371 14.53 -23.81 -7.69
CA ILE A 371 15.91 -23.29 -7.71
C ILE A 371 16.90 -24.41 -8.04
N ALA A 372 16.72 -25.60 -7.46
CA ALA A 372 17.52 -26.79 -7.82
C ALA A 372 17.39 -27.14 -9.31
N TYR A 373 16.17 -27.06 -9.87
CA TYR A 373 15.91 -27.24 -11.29
C TYR A 373 16.65 -26.20 -12.16
N SER A 374 16.51 -24.90 -11.84
CA SER A 374 17.16 -23.83 -12.61
C SER A 374 18.69 -23.89 -12.51
N LEU A 375 19.26 -24.16 -11.33
CA LEU A 375 20.71 -24.33 -11.17
C LEU A 375 21.21 -25.54 -11.96
N GLY A 376 20.54 -26.71 -11.89
CA GLY A 376 20.94 -27.87 -12.67
C GLY A 376 20.91 -27.59 -14.17
N SER A 377 19.88 -26.87 -14.64
CA SER A 377 19.74 -26.46 -16.04
C SER A 377 20.79 -25.43 -16.49
N VAL A 378 21.27 -24.57 -15.58
CA VAL A 378 22.33 -23.57 -15.84
C VAL A 378 23.74 -24.19 -15.83
N MET A 379 23.96 -25.20 -15.00
CA MET A 379 25.23 -25.95 -14.87
C MET A 379 25.40 -27.04 -15.92
N CYS A 380 24.32 -27.43 -16.62
CA CYS A 380 24.37 -28.31 -17.78
C CYS A 380 25.37 -27.79 -18.83
N ASN A 381 26.26 -28.66 -19.32
CA ASN A 381 27.33 -28.34 -20.29
C ASN A 381 28.28 -27.19 -19.86
N ARG A 382 28.54 -27.02 -18.55
CA ARG A 382 29.54 -26.08 -18.02
C ARG A 382 30.84 -26.80 -17.63
N ASP A 383 31.95 -26.07 -17.76
CA ASP A 383 33.31 -26.49 -17.40
C ASP A 383 33.54 -26.50 -15.87
N ASP A 384 34.44 -27.35 -15.38
CA ASP A 384 34.84 -27.47 -13.98
C ASP A 384 35.16 -26.13 -13.29
N GLY A 385 35.74 -25.17 -14.01
CA GLY A 385 36.02 -23.83 -13.49
C GLY A 385 34.75 -23.04 -13.19
N SER A 386 33.74 -23.12 -14.07
CA SER A 386 32.40 -22.58 -13.81
C SER A 386 31.69 -23.30 -12.66
N TRP A 387 31.89 -24.61 -12.46
CA TRP A 387 31.34 -25.33 -11.30
C TRP A 387 31.97 -24.91 -9.97
N LEU A 388 33.30 -24.84 -9.91
CA LEU A 388 34.02 -24.37 -8.71
C LEU A 388 33.65 -22.91 -8.40
N TRP A 389 33.57 -22.04 -9.41
CA TRP A 389 33.10 -20.67 -9.24
C TRP A 389 31.65 -20.59 -8.75
N ALA A 390 30.75 -21.46 -9.23
CA ALA A 390 29.36 -21.48 -8.82
C ALA A 390 29.15 -21.94 -7.36
N ARG A 391 30.03 -22.81 -6.85
CA ARG A 391 30.04 -23.23 -5.43
C ARG A 391 30.37 -22.08 -4.50
N ASP A 392 31.39 -21.29 -4.83
CA ASP A 392 31.99 -20.29 -3.92
C ASP A 392 31.29 -18.92 -3.96
N LYS A 393 30.10 -18.83 -4.58
CA LYS A 393 29.43 -17.56 -4.92
C LYS A 393 27.96 -17.49 -4.54
N GLU A 394 27.48 -16.27 -4.26
CA GLU A 394 26.07 -16.06 -3.95
C GLU A 394 25.18 -16.20 -5.20
N ILE A 395 23.97 -16.73 -5.02
CA ILE A 395 23.03 -17.08 -6.09
C ILE A 395 22.68 -15.93 -7.05
N TRP A 396 22.77 -14.67 -6.60
CA TRP A 396 22.55 -13.49 -7.45
C TRP A 396 23.74 -13.15 -8.35
N GLU A 397 24.98 -13.53 -7.97
CA GLU A 397 26.12 -13.48 -8.87
C GLU A 397 25.97 -14.54 -9.98
N LEU A 398 25.42 -15.71 -9.65
CA LEU A 398 25.10 -16.76 -10.62
C LEU A 398 24.03 -16.27 -11.61
N GLU A 399 22.93 -15.69 -11.11
CA GLU A 399 21.86 -15.07 -11.92
C GLU A 399 22.42 -14.02 -12.89
N LYS A 400 23.36 -13.18 -12.43
CA LYS A 400 24.00 -12.12 -13.24
C LYS A 400 25.05 -12.66 -14.23
N ARG A 401 25.75 -13.75 -13.93
CA ARG A 401 26.74 -14.37 -14.85
C ARG A 401 26.08 -15.22 -15.93
N PHE A 402 25.00 -15.93 -15.60
CA PHE A 402 24.40 -16.96 -16.45
C PHE A 402 23.03 -16.58 -17.03
N SER A 403 22.73 -15.29 -17.17
CA SER A 403 21.43 -14.73 -17.61
C SER A 403 20.97 -15.12 -19.04
N SER A 404 21.66 -16.05 -19.71
CA SER A 404 21.36 -16.57 -21.05
C SER A 404 20.10 -17.46 -21.04
N GLY A 405 18.93 -16.83 -21.02
CA GLY A 405 17.62 -17.46 -21.22
C GLY A 405 16.96 -18.00 -19.96
N LEU A 406 17.67 -18.82 -19.18
CA LEU A 406 17.18 -19.37 -17.90
C LEU A 406 17.50 -18.44 -16.73
N LYS A 407 16.58 -18.39 -15.76
CA LYS A 407 16.69 -17.57 -14.55
C LYS A 407 16.51 -18.42 -13.31
N ILE A 408 17.46 -18.31 -12.40
CA ILE A 408 17.51 -19.01 -11.12
C ILE A 408 16.56 -18.33 -10.13
N LEU A 409 16.52 -17.00 -10.12
CA LEU A 409 15.68 -16.17 -9.26
C LEU A 409 14.32 -15.81 -9.89
N ALA A 410 13.90 -16.57 -10.93
CA ALA A 410 12.58 -16.44 -11.55
C ALA A 410 11.40 -16.51 -10.55
N PRO A 411 11.36 -17.42 -9.54
CA PRO A 411 10.20 -17.56 -8.67
C PRO A 411 9.86 -16.29 -7.87
N PHE A 412 10.87 -15.53 -7.44
CA PHE A 412 10.67 -14.29 -6.69
C PHE A 412 10.34 -13.09 -7.60
N SER A 413 10.71 -13.17 -8.88
CA SER A 413 10.55 -12.08 -9.84
C SER A 413 9.09 -11.70 -10.08
N GLU A 414 8.18 -12.69 -10.13
CA GLU A 414 6.78 -12.45 -10.47
C GLU A 414 5.98 -11.86 -9.30
N LEU A 415 6.31 -12.28 -8.06
CA LEU A 415 5.85 -11.60 -6.84
C LEU A 415 6.36 -10.16 -6.76
N TYR A 416 7.66 -9.95 -7.00
CA TYR A 416 8.27 -8.62 -7.00
C TYR A 416 7.61 -7.68 -8.02
N TYR A 417 7.31 -8.15 -9.23
CA TYR A 417 6.61 -7.32 -10.21
C TYR A 417 5.24 -6.86 -9.68
N ASN A 418 4.49 -7.74 -9.02
CA ASN A 418 3.15 -7.44 -8.50
C ASN A 418 3.16 -6.49 -7.28
N MET A 419 4.29 -6.30 -6.60
CA MET A 419 4.41 -5.35 -5.49
C MET A 419 4.12 -3.90 -5.94
N PRO A 420 3.41 -3.08 -5.13
CA PRO A 420 3.34 -1.64 -5.33
C PRO A 420 4.74 -1.01 -5.44
N SER A 421 4.95 -0.02 -6.31
CA SER A 421 6.29 0.57 -6.52
C SER A 421 6.93 1.11 -5.23
N THR A 422 6.14 1.63 -4.28
CA THR A 422 6.65 2.02 -2.96
C THR A 422 7.15 0.82 -2.14
N LEU A 423 6.48 -0.32 -2.20
CA LEU A 423 6.92 -1.57 -1.56
C LEU A 423 8.21 -2.10 -2.20
N LYS A 424 8.40 -1.93 -3.52
CA LYS A 424 9.64 -2.29 -4.23
C LYS A 424 10.88 -1.54 -3.69
N LEU A 425 10.73 -0.27 -3.27
CA LEU A 425 11.80 0.47 -2.58
C LEU A 425 12.09 -0.10 -1.19
N CYS A 426 11.04 -0.38 -0.42
CA CYS A 426 11.12 -0.94 0.93
C CYS A 426 11.80 -2.33 0.90
N PHE A 427 11.44 -3.17 -0.08
CA PHE A 427 12.05 -4.45 -0.35
C PHE A 427 13.53 -4.33 -0.76
N GLY A 428 13.84 -3.46 -1.73
CA GLY A 428 15.22 -3.23 -2.17
C GLY A 428 16.14 -2.72 -1.05
N TYR A 429 15.60 -1.97 -0.08
CA TYR A 429 16.34 -1.52 1.10
C TYR A 429 16.76 -2.66 2.03
N LEU A 430 15.99 -3.76 2.12
CA LEU A 430 16.27 -4.87 3.04
C LEU A 430 17.60 -5.59 2.75
N SER A 431 18.19 -5.38 1.57
CA SER A 431 19.56 -5.80 1.22
C SER A 431 20.67 -5.18 2.10
N ILE A 432 20.40 -4.07 2.80
CA ILE A 432 21.37 -3.43 3.71
C ILE A 432 21.63 -4.26 4.98
N PHE A 433 20.68 -5.12 5.38
CA PHE A 433 20.81 -5.97 6.56
C PHE A 433 21.58 -7.24 6.20
N PRO A 434 22.53 -7.73 7.02
CA PRO A 434 23.25 -8.96 6.71
C PRO A 434 22.31 -10.17 6.51
N LYS A 435 22.65 -11.04 5.54
CA LYS A 435 21.98 -12.33 5.30
C LYS A 435 21.77 -13.09 6.63
N GLY A 436 20.54 -13.53 6.88
CA GLY A 436 20.17 -14.27 8.09
C GLY A 436 20.14 -13.44 9.39
N SER A 437 20.36 -12.13 9.37
CA SER A 437 20.24 -11.31 10.58
C SER A 437 18.79 -10.99 10.95
N THR A 438 18.52 -10.90 12.26
CA THR A 438 17.28 -10.35 12.80
C THR A 438 17.23 -8.83 12.64
N ILE A 439 16.05 -8.33 12.28
CA ILE A 439 15.74 -6.92 12.02
C ILE A 439 14.63 -6.52 12.99
N ASP A 440 14.86 -5.47 13.76
CA ASP A 440 13.84 -4.81 14.58
C ASP A 440 12.83 -4.11 13.65
N LYS A 441 11.55 -4.50 13.78
CA LYS A 441 10.44 -4.06 12.94
C LYS A 441 10.17 -2.55 13.04
N ASP A 442 10.21 -1.98 14.24
CA ASP A 442 9.94 -0.56 14.43
C ASP A 442 11.10 0.27 13.91
N LYS A 443 12.35 -0.14 14.18
CA LYS A 443 13.55 0.48 13.60
C LYS A 443 13.54 0.44 12.07
N LEU A 444 13.11 -0.66 11.47
CA LEU A 444 12.93 -0.77 10.01
C LEU A 444 11.91 0.24 9.47
N VAL A 445 10.75 0.38 10.12
CA VAL A 445 9.74 1.38 9.74
C VAL A 445 10.29 2.81 9.88
N GLN A 446 11.03 3.12 10.96
CA GLN A 446 11.67 4.44 11.13
C GLN A 446 12.72 4.72 10.03
N GLN A 447 13.47 3.70 9.58
CA GLN A 447 14.45 3.85 8.49
C GLN A 447 13.76 4.08 7.13
N TRP A 448 12.67 3.37 6.82
CA TRP A 448 11.85 3.64 5.64
C TRP A 448 11.20 5.03 5.66
N MET A 449 10.76 5.51 6.84
CA MET A 449 10.26 6.88 7.01
C MET A 449 11.36 7.92 6.74
N ALA A 450 12.53 7.76 7.34
CA ALA A 450 13.70 8.63 7.15
C ALA A 450 14.16 8.75 5.68
N LEU A 451 13.93 7.71 4.87
CA LEU A 451 14.25 7.65 3.44
C LEU A 451 13.13 8.17 2.50
N ASP A 452 12.07 8.78 3.06
CA ASP A 452 10.84 9.20 2.35
C ASP A 452 10.16 8.05 1.56
N MET A 453 10.42 6.79 1.92
CA MET A 453 9.84 5.64 1.21
C MET A 453 8.35 5.53 1.52
N VAL A 454 7.99 5.44 2.81
CA VAL A 454 6.60 5.29 3.27
C VAL A 454 5.91 6.64 3.49
N GLY A 455 4.69 6.77 2.98
CA GLY A 455 3.83 7.95 3.15
C GLY A 455 2.61 7.93 2.22
N SER A 456 1.62 8.78 2.50
CA SER A 456 0.41 8.93 1.67
C SER A 456 0.48 10.19 0.80
N LYS A 457 -0.05 10.14 -0.43
CA LYS A 457 -0.19 11.31 -1.32
C LYS A 457 -1.15 12.38 -0.78
N HIS A 458 -2.05 12.00 0.13
CA HIS A 458 -3.09 12.88 0.68
C HIS A 458 -3.14 12.89 2.22
N GLY A 459 -2.20 12.21 2.90
CA GLY A 459 -2.16 12.14 4.37
C GLY A 459 -3.22 11.22 5.01
N THR A 460 -3.91 10.40 4.20
CA THR A 460 -5.01 9.51 4.63
C THR A 460 -4.68 8.55 5.77
N LEU A 461 -3.44 8.07 5.86
CA LEU A 461 -2.94 7.25 6.96
C LEU A 461 -1.53 7.72 7.38
N PRO A 462 -1.13 7.52 8.64
CA PRO A 462 0.23 7.81 9.11
C PRO A 462 1.28 6.95 8.39
N ALA A 463 2.48 7.51 8.20
CA ALA A 463 3.58 6.81 7.52
C ALA A 463 4.02 5.51 8.23
N HIS A 464 3.91 5.44 9.56
CA HIS A 464 4.19 4.21 10.31
C HIS A 464 3.18 3.10 10.01
N VAL A 465 1.90 3.43 9.79
CA VAL A 465 0.87 2.44 9.39
C VAL A 465 1.13 1.90 7.99
N HIS A 466 1.59 2.74 7.05
CA HIS A 466 2.04 2.27 5.74
C HIS A 466 3.27 1.34 5.85
N GLY A 467 4.20 1.63 6.75
CA GLY A 467 5.34 0.75 7.05
C GLY A 467 4.90 -0.61 7.60
N GLU A 468 3.99 -0.61 8.58
CA GLU A 468 3.38 -1.82 9.14
C GLU A 468 2.73 -2.68 8.05
N MET A 469 1.84 -2.09 7.23
CA MET A 469 1.15 -2.79 6.14
C MET A 469 2.15 -3.42 5.15
N TYR A 470 3.27 -2.75 4.85
CA TYR A 470 4.31 -3.27 3.98
C TYR A 470 5.13 -4.41 4.62
N ILE A 471 5.30 -4.44 5.95
CA ILE A 471 5.90 -5.58 6.64
C ILE A 471 4.94 -6.77 6.63
N GLN A 472 3.64 -6.55 6.89
CA GLN A 472 2.63 -7.61 6.84
C GLN A 472 2.48 -8.23 5.44
N GLU A 473 2.55 -7.42 4.38
CA GLU A 473 2.54 -7.89 2.99
C GLU A 473 3.78 -8.75 2.66
N LEU A 474 4.96 -8.37 3.16
CA LEU A 474 6.19 -9.18 3.01
C LEU A 474 6.21 -10.44 3.87
N LEU A 475 5.56 -10.44 5.04
CA LEU A 475 5.31 -11.64 5.84
C LEU A 475 4.37 -12.60 5.09
N SER A 476 3.25 -12.08 4.57
CA SER A 476 2.27 -12.84 3.81
C SER A 476 2.87 -13.53 2.57
N MET A 477 3.85 -12.91 1.90
CA MET A 477 4.60 -13.50 0.78
C MET A 477 5.72 -14.49 1.17
N PHE A 478 5.91 -14.79 2.46
CA PHE A 478 7.05 -15.57 2.99
C PHE A 478 8.43 -14.94 2.69
N PHE A 479 8.49 -13.63 2.44
CA PHE A 479 9.73 -12.89 2.19
C PHE A 479 10.42 -12.50 3.51
N LEU A 480 9.60 -12.20 4.53
CA LEU A 480 9.99 -12.11 5.92
C LEU A 480 9.38 -13.29 6.70
N ARG A 481 9.95 -13.58 7.88
CA ARG A 481 9.30 -14.34 8.95
C ARG A 481 9.42 -13.58 10.28
N ILE A 482 8.43 -13.67 11.15
CA ILE A 482 8.58 -13.28 12.56
C ILE A 482 9.47 -14.31 13.24
N GLN A 483 10.36 -13.88 14.11
CA GLN A 483 11.15 -14.76 14.97
C GLN A 483 10.81 -14.48 16.43
N GLU A 484 10.02 -15.37 17.04
CA GLU A 484 9.79 -15.31 18.49
C GLU A 484 11.11 -15.57 19.22
N MET A 485 11.55 -14.59 20.00
CA MET A 485 12.72 -14.72 20.86
C MET A 485 12.31 -15.53 22.10
N PRO A 486 12.98 -16.65 22.41
CA PRO A 486 12.65 -17.44 23.60
C PRO A 486 12.95 -16.60 24.85
N SER A 487 11.90 -16.23 25.59
CA SER A 487 11.99 -15.40 26.79
C SER A 487 12.82 -16.12 27.86
N GLY A 488 14.02 -15.60 28.14
CA GLY A 488 14.84 -16.08 29.24
C GLY A 488 14.13 -15.84 30.57
N THR A 489 13.83 -16.93 31.30
CA THR A 489 13.33 -16.93 32.69
C THR A 489 12.11 -16.04 32.99
N GLY A 490 10.91 -16.57 32.71
CA GLY A 490 9.72 -16.35 33.54
C GLY A 490 8.93 -15.03 33.35
N ILE A 491 7.69 -15.17 32.88
CA ILE A 491 6.59 -14.17 32.99
C ILE A 491 6.96 -12.76 32.47
N SER A 492 7.13 -12.65 31.15
CA SER A 492 7.14 -11.36 30.47
C SER A 492 6.25 -11.40 29.21
N HIS A 493 4.94 -11.18 29.38
CA HIS A 493 4.01 -10.89 28.28
C HIS A 493 4.06 -9.43 27.80
N THR A 494 5.11 -8.68 28.18
CA THR A 494 5.63 -7.62 27.32
C THR A 494 6.03 -8.25 25.99
N ASN A 495 5.33 -7.93 24.91
CA ASN A 495 5.81 -8.24 23.57
C ASN A 495 7.17 -7.52 23.40
N GLY A 496 8.27 -8.28 23.47
CA GLY A 496 9.59 -7.76 23.10
C GLY A 496 9.57 -7.24 21.67
N PRO A 497 10.53 -6.39 21.27
CA PRO A 497 10.56 -5.78 19.93
C PRO A 497 10.42 -6.88 18.89
N VAL A 498 9.33 -6.82 18.11
CA VAL A 498 8.96 -7.89 17.18
C VAL A 498 10.03 -7.96 16.11
N VAL A 499 10.94 -8.94 16.20
CA VAL A 499 12.00 -9.10 15.22
C VAL A 499 11.52 -9.92 14.02
N VAL A 500 11.81 -9.39 12.83
CA VAL A 500 11.60 -10.07 11.56
C VAL A 500 12.94 -10.49 10.97
N GLN A 501 12.95 -11.57 10.20
CA GLN A 501 14.13 -12.09 9.53
C GLN A 501 13.78 -12.34 8.06
N MET A 502 14.62 -11.85 7.14
CA MET A 502 14.44 -12.12 5.70
C MET A 502 14.93 -13.53 5.36
N HIS A 503 14.18 -14.25 4.52
CA HIS A 503 14.63 -15.54 4.01
C HIS A 503 15.90 -15.36 3.17
N ASN A 504 16.93 -16.18 3.41
CA ASN A 504 18.25 -16.09 2.77
C ASN A 504 18.23 -15.99 1.22
N LEU A 505 17.45 -16.84 0.54
CA LEU A 505 17.20 -16.74 -0.91
C LEU A 505 16.56 -15.42 -1.35
N VAL A 506 15.60 -14.92 -0.57
CA VAL A 506 14.91 -13.65 -0.81
C VAL A 506 15.86 -12.47 -0.57
N HIS A 507 16.77 -12.57 0.40
CA HIS A 507 17.84 -11.59 0.63
C HIS A 507 18.82 -11.53 -0.56
N ALA A 508 19.21 -12.68 -1.12
CA ALA A 508 20.01 -12.69 -2.34
C ALA A 508 19.25 -12.08 -3.55
N PHE A 509 17.94 -12.28 -3.64
CA PHE A 509 17.11 -11.60 -4.64
C PHE A 509 16.94 -10.09 -4.34
N ALA A 510 16.96 -9.65 -3.08
CA ALA A 510 17.02 -8.23 -2.72
C ALA A 510 18.35 -7.58 -3.14
N ASN A 511 19.49 -8.28 -2.96
CA ASN A 511 20.78 -7.87 -3.52
C ASN A 511 20.71 -7.71 -5.05
N TYR A 512 20.08 -8.65 -5.75
CA TYR A 512 19.89 -8.60 -7.21
C TYR A 512 19.03 -7.39 -7.66
N VAL A 513 17.94 -7.10 -6.93
CA VAL A 513 17.05 -5.94 -7.19
C VAL A 513 17.76 -4.60 -6.91
N ALA A 514 18.54 -4.53 -5.83
CA ALA A 514 19.33 -3.37 -5.46
C ALA A 514 20.42 -3.09 -6.52
N GLY A 515 21.21 -4.11 -6.88
CA GLY A 515 22.33 -3.95 -7.81
C GLY A 515 23.24 -2.81 -7.38
N ASN A 516 23.49 -1.85 -8.28
CA ASN A 516 24.34 -0.68 -8.04
C ASN A 516 23.79 0.33 -6.99
N ASP A 517 22.65 0.06 -6.34
CA ASP A 517 22.22 0.84 -5.18
C ASP A 517 23.05 0.57 -3.92
N LEU A 518 23.50 -0.67 -3.74
CA LEU A 518 24.17 -1.14 -2.53
C LEU A 518 25.65 -1.41 -2.81
N ILE A 519 26.51 -1.00 -1.87
CA ILE A 519 27.86 -1.54 -1.74
C ILE A 519 28.11 -2.02 -0.31
N ILE A 520 28.75 -3.18 -0.21
CA ILE A 520 29.29 -3.70 1.04
C ILE A 520 30.81 -3.53 0.96
N LEU A 521 31.40 -2.88 1.97
CA LEU A 521 32.82 -2.62 2.09
C LEU A 521 33.36 -3.34 3.32
N ASP A 522 34.28 -4.28 3.14
CA ASP A 522 35.10 -4.81 4.23
C ASP A 522 36.44 -4.04 4.32
N ALA A 523 37.16 -4.19 5.42
CA ALA A 523 38.30 -3.33 5.77
C ALA A 523 39.47 -3.40 4.76
N GLY A 524 39.60 -4.50 4.02
CA GLY A 524 40.61 -4.68 2.98
C GLY A 524 40.25 -4.02 1.63
N ASP A 525 38.96 -4.00 1.27
CA ASP A 525 38.49 -3.61 -0.07
C ASP A 525 38.60 -2.11 -0.35
N LEU A 526 38.76 -1.31 0.70
CA LEU A 526 39.03 0.12 0.62
C LEU A 526 40.32 0.43 -0.18
N SER A 527 41.27 -0.51 -0.23
CA SER A 527 42.41 -0.46 -1.14
C SER A 527 42.00 -0.81 -2.59
N ASN A 528 41.35 -1.95 -2.77
CA ASN A 528 41.04 -2.60 -4.05
C ASN A 528 39.67 -2.22 -4.66
N GLY A 529 39.14 -1.02 -4.37
CA GLY A 529 37.97 -0.50 -5.09
C GLY A 529 38.16 -0.44 -6.62
N PRO A 530 37.06 -0.37 -7.41
CA PRO A 530 37.01 -0.72 -8.83
C PRO A 530 38.00 0.01 -9.75
N SER A 531 38.30 -0.64 -10.89
CA SER A 531 39.20 -0.16 -11.94
C SER A 531 38.96 1.30 -12.32
N ALA A 532 40.05 2.06 -12.48
CA ALA A 532 40.01 3.50 -12.68
C ALA A 532 39.28 3.90 -13.99
N GLY A 533 38.00 4.26 -13.88
CA GLY A 533 37.18 4.75 -14.98
C GLY A 533 35.71 4.93 -14.63
N GLU A 534 35.10 3.99 -13.90
CA GLU A 534 33.65 4.00 -13.66
C GLU A 534 33.26 4.76 -12.37
N LYS A 535 32.57 5.90 -12.54
CA LYS A 535 31.96 6.65 -11.43
C LYS A 535 30.63 6.05 -10.97
N ILE A 536 30.69 4.84 -10.39
CA ILE A 536 29.55 4.22 -9.72
C ILE A 536 29.35 4.90 -8.36
N SER A 537 28.12 5.35 -8.07
CA SER A 537 27.74 6.04 -6.84
C SER A 537 26.57 5.34 -6.17
N TYR A 538 26.76 4.90 -4.93
CA TYR A 538 25.82 4.03 -4.22
C TYR A 538 24.88 4.83 -3.32
N ASN A 539 23.64 4.35 -3.20
CA ASN A 539 22.60 4.95 -2.34
C ASN A 539 22.65 4.37 -0.91
N TYR A 540 23.04 3.11 -0.78
CA TYR A 540 23.14 2.37 0.47
C TYR A 540 24.57 1.82 0.63
N VAL A 541 25.16 1.98 1.81
CA VAL A 541 26.53 1.49 2.10
C VAL A 541 26.52 0.69 3.40
N VAL A 542 27.12 -0.49 3.38
CA VAL A 542 27.44 -1.25 4.59
C VAL A 542 28.94 -1.28 4.75
N VAL A 543 29.46 -0.84 5.89
CA VAL A 543 30.89 -0.97 6.25
C VAL A 543 31.04 -2.02 7.34
N LYS A 544 31.95 -2.98 7.14
CA LYS A 544 32.21 -4.09 8.05
C LYS A 544 33.63 -4.06 8.60
N ASN A 545 33.79 -4.56 9.83
CA ASN A 545 35.04 -5.04 10.42
C ASN A 545 36.23 -4.05 10.45
N ASP A 546 35.99 -2.74 10.34
CA ASP A 546 37.08 -1.76 10.26
C ASP A 546 37.93 -1.66 11.54
N ALA A 547 39.23 -1.90 11.34
CA ALA A 547 40.31 -1.78 12.31
C ALA A 547 41.11 -0.45 12.18
N GLY A 548 40.68 0.47 11.32
CA GLY A 548 41.17 1.86 11.26
C GLY A 548 42.45 2.10 10.46
N GLN A 549 42.87 1.16 9.60
CA GLN A 549 44.16 1.23 8.90
C GLN A 549 44.12 1.93 7.54
N SER A 550 42.94 2.20 6.96
CA SER A 550 42.82 2.88 5.67
C SER A 550 41.74 3.97 5.70
N THR A 551 41.88 5.00 4.86
CA THR A 551 40.84 6.02 4.65
C THR A 551 39.89 5.59 3.53
N PRO A 552 38.59 5.88 3.64
CA PRO A 552 37.64 5.45 2.61
C PRO A 552 37.84 6.24 1.31
N LYS A 553 37.69 5.57 0.15
CA LYS A 553 37.68 6.23 -1.17
C LYS A 553 36.49 7.20 -1.24
N LYS A 554 36.75 8.48 -0.91
CA LYS A 554 35.75 9.54 -0.69
C LYS A 554 34.61 9.56 -1.71
N GLU A 555 34.93 9.37 -3.00
CA GLU A 555 33.95 9.38 -4.10
C GLU A 555 32.77 8.41 -3.89
N LEU A 556 33.03 7.20 -3.34
CA LEU A 556 32.02 6.16 -3.11
C LEU A 556 30.91 6.60 -2.14
N LEU A 557 31.25 7.42 -1.15
CA LEU A 557 30.34 7.84 -0.08
C LEU A 557 29.50 9.07 -0.45
N THR A 558 29.90 9.83 -1.47
CA THR A 558 29.35 11.18 -1.73
C THR A 558 27.83 11.27 -1.93
N LYS A 559 27.17 10.20 -2.38
CA LYS A 559 25.71 10.13 -2.57
C LYS A 559 24.97 9.21 -1.59
N ALA A 560 25.66 8.62 -0.62
CA ALA A 560 25.05 7.64 0.27
C ALA A 560 23.96 8.28 1.14
N ARG A 561 22.78 7.67 1.12
CA ARG A 561 21.55 8.11 1.81
C ARG A 561 21.23 7.27 3.04
N ALA A 562 21.67 6.01 3.05
CA ALA A 562 21.79 5.19 4.24
C ALA A 562 23.19 4.60 4.37
N VAL A 563 23.77 4.65 5.57
CA VAL A 563 25.02 3.98 5.89
C VAL A 563 24.88 3.19 7.19
N SER A 564 25.24 1.91 7.15
CA SER A 564 25.29 1.02 8.29
C SER A 564 26.74 0.59 8.55
N PHE A 565 27.27 0.92 9.73
CA PHE A 565 28.56 0.44 10.21
C PHE A 565 28.32 -0.80 11.09
N LYS A 566 29.15 -1.84 10.94
CA LYS A 566 29.04 -3.12 11.67
C LYS A 566 30.43 -3.60 12.09
N ASN A 567 30.60 -3.93 13.37
CA ASN A 567 31.87 -4.37 13.97
C ASN A 567 33.02 -3.32 13.89
N CYS A 568 32.75 -2.09 13.47
CA CYS A 568 33.76 -1.03 13.37
C CYS A 568 34.21 -0.53 14.75
N SER A 569 35.51 -0.26 14.89
CA SER A 569 36.13 0.21 16.14
C SER A 569 36.79 1.60 16.02
N ALA A 570 37.18 2.01 14.81
CA ALA A 570 37.97 3.22 14.61
C ALA A 570 37.13 4.51 14.53
N SER A 571 37.04 5.25 15.65
CA SER A 571 36.35 6.55 15.68
C SER A 571 36.90 7.58 14.69
N LYS A 572 38.17 7.46 14.27
CA LYS A 572 38.77 8.34 13.24
C LYS A 572 38.20 8.04 11.85
N PHE A 573 38.13 6.75 11.47
CA PHE A 573 37.53 6.33 10.19
C PHE A 573 36.09 6.84 10.07
N LEU A 574 35.31 6.72 11.16
CA LEU A 574 33.95 7.25 11.23
C LEU A 574 33.90 8.78 11.02
N ALA A 575 34.83 9.55 11.59
CA ALA A 575 34.91 11.00 11.40
C ALA A 575 35.27 11.38 9.94
N ASP A 576 36.24 10.69 9.35
CA ASP A 576 36.67 10.89 7.96
C ASP A 576 35.55 10.51 6.98
N ALA A 577 34.79 9.44 7.25
CA ALA A 577 33.63 9.02 6.46
C ALA A 577 32.45 10.00 6.57
N ILE A 578 32.04 10.35 7.80
CA ILE A 578 30.94 11.30 8.08
C ILE A 578 31.14 12.64 7.36
N SER A 579 32.39 13.09 7.22
CA SER A 579 32.73 14.36 6.56
C SER A 579 32.37 14.40 5.05
N GLU A 580 32.18 13.25 4.40
CA GLU A 580 31.76 13.18 2.98
C GLU A 580 30.27 12.89 2.79
N LEU A 581 29.56 12.43 3.83
CA LEU A 581 28.18 11.91 3.78
C LEU A 581 27.10 13.01 3.73
N LYS A 582 27.20 13.89 2.73
CA LYS A 582 26.42 15.14 2.61
C LYS A 582 24.91 14.93 2.42
N HIS A 583 24.50 13.81 1.80
CA HIS A 583 23.10 13.49 1.49
C HIS A 583 22.49 12.42 2.42
N LEU A 584 23.16 12.12 3.54
CA LEU A 584 22.79 11.05 4.46
C LEU A 584 21.49 11.35 5.20
N ARG A 585 20.62 10.33 5.30
CA ARG A 585 19.32 10.38 5.99
C ARG A 585 19.23 9.32 7.10
N VAL A 586 19.87 8.17 6.91
CA VAL A 586 19.94 7.07 7.89
C VAL A 586 21.41 6.79 8.25
N LEU A 587 21.75 6.89 9.53
CA LEU A 587 23.03 6.42 10.08
C LEU A 587 22.78 5.36 11.16
N ASP A 588 23.30 4.17 10.94
CA ASP A 588 23.22 3.03 11.85
C ASP A 588 24.64 2.64 12.31
N LEU A 589 24.89 2.73 13.60
CA LEU A 589 26.16 2.39 14.27
C LEU A 589 26.01 1.19 15.21
N THR A 590 24.90 0.43 15.11
CA THR A 590 24.65 -0.72 15.99
C THR A 590 25.70 -1.81 15.79
N ARG A 591 26.10 -2.47 16.88
CA ARG A 591 27.19 -3.48 16.91
C ARG A 591 28.57 -2.92 16.52
N CYS A 592 28.81 -1.63 16.71
CA CYS A 592 30.16 -1.04 16.70
C CYS A 592 30.72 -0.90 18.13
N HIS A 593 32.01 -0.61 18.24
CA HIS A 593 32.72 -0.46 19.53
C HIS A 593 33.18 0.99 19.76
N ILE A 594 32.34 1.94 19.35
CA ILE A 594 32.60 3.37 19.45
C ILE A 594 32.38 3.85 20.90
N VAL A 595 33.33 4.63 21.42
CA VAL A 595 33.31 5.21 22.78
C VAL A 595 32.91 6.69 22.77
N GLU A 596 33.14 7.41 21.68
CA GLU A 596 32.76 8.81 21.50
C GLU A 596 32.25 9.05 20.07
N LEU A 597 31.21 9.87 19.90
CA LEU A 597 30.74 10.27 18.57
C LEU A 597 31.54 11.49 18.07
N PRO A 598 32.05 11.48 16.82
CA PRO A 598 32.86 12.58 16.32
C PRO A 598 32.01 13.84 16.08
N SER A 599 32.57 15.01 16.41
CA SER A 599 31.91 16.31 16.26
C SER A 599 31.48 16.64 14.81
N ALA A 600 32.11 15.99 13.83
CA ALA A 600 31.73 15.99 12.42
C ALA A 600 30.26 15.55 12.16
N ILE A 601 29.64 14.78 13.08
CA ILE A 601 28.23 14.35 12.97
C ILE A 601 27.28 15.55 12.79
N GLY A 602 27.61 16.72 13.36
CA GLY A 602 26.85 17.96 13.18
C GLY A 602 26.87 18.55 11.77
N GLY A 603 27.67 17.98 10.85
CA GLY A 603 27.64 18.30 9.42
C GLY A 603 26.51 17.62 8.64
N LEU A 604 25.89 16.56 9.19
CA LEU A 604 24.90 15.70 8.53
C LEU A 604 23.50 16.35 8.50
N LYS A 605 23.36 17.50 7.83
CA LYS A 605 22.14 18.32 7.83
C LYS A 605 20.85 17.60 7.43
N HIS A 606 20.94 16.55 6.62
CA HIS A 606 19.80 15.79 6.10
C HIS A 606 19.48 14.53 6.93
N LEU A 607 20.23 14.27 7.99
CA LEU A 607 20.06 13.10 8.85
C LEU A 607 18.69 13.14 9.54
N ARG A 608 17.98 12.01 9.48
CA ARG A 608 16.65 11.82 10.05
C ARG A 608 16.56 10.65 11.01
N TYR A 609 17.31 9.57 10.75
CA TYR A 609 17.46 8.43 11.64
C TYR A 609 18.91 8.32 12.12
N LEU A 610 19.12 8.26 13.42
CA LEU A 610 20.41 7.93 14.04
C LEU A 610 20.22 6.80 15.05
N ASP A 611 20.91 5.68 14.85
CA ASP A 611 20.97 4.58 15.80
C ASP A 611 22.40 4.38 16.33
N CYS A 612 22.51 4.51 17.65
CA CYS A 612 23.71 4.39 18.46
C CYS A 612 23.56 3.30 19.55
N SER A 613 22.69 2.32 19.33
CA SER A 613 22.39 1.28 20.33
C SER A 613 23.62 0.43 20.68
N GLY A 614 23.78 0.12 21.97
CA GLY A 614 24.90 -0.67 22.50
C GLY A 614 26.27 0.02 22.45
N LEU A 615 26.34 1.31 22.08
CA LEU A 615 27.59 2.06 22.07
C LEU A 615 28.00 2.52 23.48
N LYS A 616 29.31 2.49 23.75
CA LYS A 616 29.89 2.89 25.06
C LYS A 616 30.02 4.40 25.21
N ILE A 617 29.11 5.16 24.59
CA ILE A 617 29.09 6.62 24.55
C ILE A 617 28.57 7.19 25.88
N ARG A 618 29.36 8.03 26.53
CA ARG A 618 29.00 8.68 27.80
C ARG A 618 28.17 9.95 27.62
N LYS A 619 28.48 10.75 26.59
CA LYS A 619 27.84 12.04 26.29
C LYS A 619 27.73 12.24 24.77
N LEU A 620 26.71 12.97 24.34
CA LEU A 620 26.50 13.32 22.93
C LEU A 620 27.21 14.65 22.60
N PRO A 621 27.93 14.77 21.47
CA PRO A 621 28.65 16.00 21.11
C PRO A 621 27.69 17.17 20.80
N ASN A 622 27.96 18.34 21.38
CA ASN A 622 27.14 19.56 21.25
C ASN A 622 26.85 19.98 19.80
N GLN A 623 27.68 19.59 18.84
CA GLN A 623 27.49 19.82 17.41
C GLN A 623 26.22 19.13 16.87
N MET A 624 25.69 18.09 17.53
CA MET A 624 24.41 17.47 17.17
C MET A 624 23.20 18.42 17.28
N SER A 625 23.33 19.56 17.96
CA SER A 625 22.30 20.63 17.96
C SER A 625 22.00 21.24 16.58
N SER A 626 22.80 20.94 15.55
CA SER A 626 22.53 21.31 14.15
C SER A 626 21.48 20.42 13.46
N LEU A 627 21.22 19.20 13.98
CA LEU A 627 20.47 18.12 13.33
C LEU A 627 18.95 18.33 13.33
N ARG A 628 18.49 19.47 12.80
CA ARG A 628 17.09 19.91 12.79
C ARG A 628 16.14 19.04 11.95
N ASN A 629 16.67 18.05 11.23
CA ASN A 629 15.90 17.09 10.44
C ASN A 629 15.70 15.73 11.13
N LEU A 630 16.20 15.56 12.36
CA LEU A 630 16.09 14.29 13.10
C LEU A 630 14.63 13.94 13.43
N GLU A 631 14.20 12.77 12.99
CA GLU A 631 12.85 12.21 13.09
C GLU A 631 12.84 10.95 13.99
N ALA A 632 13.95 10.22 14.09
CA ALA A 632 14.18 9.11 15.00
C ALA A 632 15.60 9.14 15.62
N LEU A 633 15.68 8.93 16.93
CA LEU A 633 16.93 8.83 17.70
C LEU A 633 16.89 7.59 18.59
N VAL A 634 17.86 6.70 18.41
CA VAL A 634 17.93 5.41 19.11
C VAL A 634 19.26 5.32 19.86
N LEU A 635 19.18 5.19 21.19
CA LEU A 635 20.30 5.23 22.14
C LEU A 635 20.24 4.06 23.12
N SER A 636 19.43 3.04 22.85
CA SER A 636 19.20 1.91 23.77
C SER A 636 20.48 1.14 24.08
N GLU A 637 20.62 0.67 25.32
CA GLU A 637 21.81 -0.01 25.86
C GLU A 637 23.10 0.83 25.81
N SER A 638 22.99 2.16 25.67
CA SER A 638 24.16 3.05 25.68
C SER A 638 24.59 3.46 27.09
N TYR A 639 25.85 3.90 27.23
CA TYR A 639 26.44 4.31 28.52
C TYR A 639 26.18 5.79 28.83
N LEU A 640 25.09 6.36 28.29
CA LEU A 640 24.78 7.79 28.38
C LEU A 640 24.55 8.24 29.83
N GLU A 641 25.34 9.21 30.29
CA GLU A 641 25.27 9.74 31.67
C GLU A 641 24.18 10.82 31.81
N GLU A 642 24.05 11.66 30.77
CA GLU A 642 23.17 12.84 30.71
C GLU A 642 22.53 12.95 29.33
N CYS A 643 21.21 13.18 29.25
CA CYS A 643 20.56 13.56 28.00
C CYS A 643 20.64 15.10 27.83
N PRO A 644 21.28 15.63 26.76
CA PRO A 644 21.56 17.06 26.66
C PRO A 644 20.34 17.87 26.21
N THR A 645 20.23 19.11 26.70
CA THR A 645 19.09 20.02 26.48
C THR A 645 18.74 20.29 25.02
N PHE A 646 19.69 20.16 24.09
CA PHE A 646 19.44 20.33 22.66
C PHE A 646 18.56 19.22 22.06
N VAL A 647 18.39 18.07 22.70
CA VAL A 647 17.48 17.00 22.22
C VAL A 647 16.05 17.53 22.11
N GLY A 648 15.60 18.35 23.06
CA GLY A 648 14.29 19.04 23.00
C GLY A 648 14.11 19.99 21.80
N SER A 649 15.20 20.43 21.16
CA SER A 649 15.13 21.29 19.96
C SER A 649 14.86 20.54 18.65
N TYR A 650 14.80 19.19 18.69
CA TYR A 650 14.46 18.36 17.53
C TYR A 650 12.96 18.36 17.26
N LEU A 651 12.41 19.49 16.80
CA LEU A 651 10.97 19.70 16.54
C LEU A 651 10.34 18.76 15.48
N LYS A 652 11.14 17.89 14.86
CA LYS A 652 10.70 16.81 13.97
C LYS A 652 10.66 15.43 14.62
N LEU A 653 11.26 15.24 15.80
CA LEU A 653 11.43 13.92 16.41
C LEU A 653 10.07 13.25 16.70
N THR A 654 9.94 12.01 16.23
CA THR A 654 8.76 11.15 16.37
C THR A 654 9.06 9.89 17.19
N TYR A 655 10.30 9.42 17.18
CA TYR A 655 10.75 8.22 17.88
C TYR A 655 11.99 8.53 18.71
N LEU A 656 11.93 8.28 20.03
CA LEU A 656 13.08 8.34 20.93
C LEU A 656 13.13 7.06 21.78
N ASN A 657 14.21 6.30 21.66
CA ASN A 657 14.44 5.12 22.48
C ASN A 657 15.74 5.27 23.27
N LEU A 658 15.63 5.16 24.59
CA LEU A 658 16.66 5.26 25.62
C LEU A 658 16.68 4.02 26.55
N GLN A 659 15.98 2.94 26.18
CA GLN A 659 15.94 1.66 26.92
C GLN A 659 17.32 1.21 27.42
N GLY A 660 17.43 0.70 28.65
CA GLY A 660 18.67 0.13 29.17
C GLY A 660 19.82 1.13 29.35
N CYS A 661 19.57 2.44 29.34
CA CYS A 661 20.60 3.44 29.63
C CYS A 661 20.86 3.52 31.14
N HIS A 662 21.36 2.45 31.75
CA HIS A 662 21.53 2.30 33.21
C HIS A 662 22.49 3.33 33.88
N LYS A 663 23.13 4.22 33.10
CA LYS A 663 23.96 5.34 33.60
C LYS A 663 23.27 6.70 33.54
N LEU A 664 22.09 6.78 32.93
CA LEU A 664 21.35 8.01 32.72
C LEU A 664 20.72 8.48 34.02
N GLN A 665 21.10 9.68 34.47
CA GLN A 665 20.60 10.26 35.73
C GLN A 665 19.49 11.29 35.53
N THR A 666 19.51 12.02 34.40
CA THR A 666 18.59 13.13 34.16
C THR A 666 18.17 13.26 32.70
N LEU A 667 16.88 13.53 32.49
CA LEU A 667 16.36 14.07 31.23
C LEU A 667 16.18 15.60 31.35
N PRO A 668 16.36 16.36 30.26
CA PRO A 668 16.19 17.81 30.28
C PRO A 668 14.70 18.19 30.23
N PRO A 669 14.26 19.27 30.90
CA PRO A 669 12.86 19.73 30.82
C PRO A 669 12.39 20.03 29.39
N THR A 670 13.30 20.44 28.51
CA THR A 670 13.05 20.68 27.07
C THR A 670 12.58 19.44 26.31
N LEU A 671 12.66 18.23 26.88
CA LEU A 671 12.05 17.04 26.31
C LEU A 671 10.53 17.23 26.09
N GLY A 672 9.87 18.01 26.95
CA GLY A 672 8.45 18.37 26.81
C GLY A 672 8.12 19.22 25.58
N ASP A 673 9.11 19.81 24.90
CA ASP A 673 8.92 20.61 23.68
C ASP A 673 8.73 19.75 22.41
N LEU A 674 8.94 18.43 22.50
CA LEU A 674 8.88 17.49 21.38
C LEU A 674 7.44 17.17 20.94
N LYS A 675 6.66 18.18 20.52
CA LYS A 675 5.22 18.09 20.16
C LYS A 675 4.86 17.16 18.97
N ARG A 676 5.82 16.37 18.48
CA ARG A 676 5.64 15.34 17.43
C ARG A 676 6.00 13.92 17.88
N LEU A 677 6.54 13.76 19.09
CA LEU A 677 6.93 12.47 19.64
C LEU A 677 5.71 11.55 19.72
N GLN A 678 5.87 10.34 19.18
CA GLN A 678 4.86 9.27 19.12
C GLN A 678 5.33 8.04 19.90
N TYR A 679 6.63 7.79 19.95
CA TYR A 679 7.24 6.71 20.73
C TYR A 679 8.30 7.28 21.69
N LEU A 680 8.16 6.96 22.97
CA LEU A 680 9.18 7.18 24.00
C LEU A 680 9.38 5.91 24.81
N ASN A 681 10.58 5.33 24.74
CA ASN A 681 10.98 4.21 25.60
C ASN A 681 12.15 4.65 26.49
N LEU A 682 11.97 4.50 27.79
CA LEU A 682 12.95 4.77 28.85
C LEU A 682 13.16 3.55 29.76
N SER A 683 12.67 2.37 29.39
CA SER A 683 12.74 1.16 30.23
C SER A 683 14.14 0.90 30.78
N ASP A 684 14.22 0.33 31.99
CA ASP A 684 15.48 -0.01 32.66
C ASP A 684 16.46 1.17 32.85
N CYS A 685 15.94 2.40 33.02
CA CYS A 685 16.72 3.60 33.35
C CYS A 685 16.56 4.03 34.82
N PRO A 686 17.00 3.22 35.81
CA PRO A 686 16.70 3.44 37.24
C PRO A 686 17.30 4.71 37.85
N GLY A 687 18.24 5.37 37.18
CA GLY A 687 18.80 6.65 37.64
C GLY A 687 17.87 7.85 37.44
N VAL A 688 16.80 7.70 36.66
CA VAL A 688 15.97 8.82 36.19
C VAL A 688 14.76 9.04 37.11
N SER A 689 14.89 9.95 38.08
CA SER A 689 13.89 10.16 39.14
C SER A 689 12.81 11.23 38.86
N LYS A 690 12.95 12.05 37.81
CA LYS A 690 11.96 13.11 37.47
C LYS A 690 11.74 13.25 35.96
N VAL A 691 10.58 12.75 35.49
CA VAL A 691 10.23 12.71 34.06
C VAL A 691 8.80 13.18 33.77
N LEU A 692 7.81 12.72 34.53
CA LEU A 692 6.39 12.86 34.14
C LEU A 692 5.91 14.31 33.99
N GLU A 693 6.42 15.24 34.79
CA GLU A 693 6.13 16.68 34.69
C GLU A 693 6.38 17.22 33.27
N TYR A 694 7.45 16.76 32.61
CA TYR A 694 7.83 17.20 31.27
C TYR A 694 7.02 16.47 30.17
N LEU A 695 6.65 15.21 30.39
CA LEU A 695 5.93 14.40 29.40
C LEU A 695 4.49 14.87 29.16
N CYS A 696 3.87 15.56 30.13
CA CYS A 696 2.48 16.03 30.04
C CYS A 696 2.18 16.88 28.79
N GLY A 697 3.19 17.54 28.23
CA GLY A 697 3.06 18.36 27.02
C GLY A 697 3.14 17.60 25.69
N LEU A 698 3.25 16.26 25.69
CA LEU A 698 3.51 15.42 24.51
C LEU A 698 2.24 14.81 23.90
N HIS A 699 1.24 15.64 23.60
CA HIS A 699 -0.11 15.20 23.14
C HIS A 699 -0.18 14.32 21.87
N LYS A 700 0.94 13.97 21.23
CA LYS A 700 1.01 13.02 20.11
C LYS A 700 1.62 11.66 20.46
N LEU A 701 2.02 11.47 21.72
CA LEU A 701 2.59 10.22 22.21
C LEU A 701 1.56 9.09 22.11
N ARG A 702 1.98 7.96 21.54
CA ARG A 702 1.20 6.73 21.33
C ARG A 702 1.73 5.59 22.18
N THR A 703 3.04 5.43 22.23
CA THR A 703 3.72 4.38 23.02
C THR A 703 4.62 5.04 24.05
N LEU A 704 4.42 4.69 25.33
CA LEU A 704 5.25 5.11 26.44
C LEU A 704 5.67 3.91 27.27
N ASP A 705 6.98 3.62 27.31
CA ASP A 705 7.55 2.60 28.17
C ASP A 705 8.39 3.23 29.29
N LEU A 706 7.96 3.00 30.53
CA LEU A 706 8.62 3.39 31.77
C LEU A 706 8.82 2.15 32.67
N SER A 707 8.93 0.95 32.10
CA SER A 707 9.18 -0.25 32.92
C SER A 707 10.52 -0.18 33.65
N GLY A 708 10.55 -0.68 34.89
CA GLY A 708 11.69 -0.57 35.80
C GLY A 708 11.90 0.80 36.48
N PHE A 709 10.98 1.77 36.34
CA PHE A 709 11.04 3.05 37.07
C PHE A 709 10.71 2.89 38.56
N THR A 710 11.70 2.47 39.34
CA THR A 710 11.58 2.26 40.80
C THR A 710 11.40 3.55 41.63
N GLU A 711 11.65 4.72 41.06
CA GLU A 711 11.42 6.04 41.70
C GLU A 711 10.06 6.66 41.36
N LEU A 712 9.24 6.01 40.49
CA LEU A 712 7.90 6.50 40.16
C LEU A 712 6.91 6.20 41.29
N GLN A 713 6.52 7.24 42.03
CA GLN A 713 5.46 7.17 43.05
C GLN A 713 4.08 7.54 42.48
N GLN A 714 3.93 8.75 41.91
CA GLN A 714 2.63 9.30 41.52
C GLN A 714 2.66 9.96 40.13
N PHE A 715 1.51 9.96 39.45
CA PHE A 715 1.32 10.67 38.19
C PHE A 715 0.86 12.12 38.41
N PRO A 716 1.44 13.12 37.71
CA PRO A 716 0.94 14.48 37.75
C PRO A 716 -0.41 14.58 37.04
N HIS A 717 -1.33 15.40 37.56
CA HIS A 717 -2.70 15.55 37.04
C HIS A 717 -2.76 15.90 35.53
N LEU A 718 -1.74 16.56 34.99
CA LEU A 718 -1.65 16.91 33.56
C LEU A 718 -1.31 15.72 32.64
N PHE A 719 -0.90 14.56 33.18
CA PHE A 719 -0.61 13.35 32.39
C PHE A 719 -1.83 12.84 31.61
N ALA A 720 -3.03 13.12 32.13
CA ALA A 720 -4.31 12.90 31.45
C ALA A 720 -4.44 13.60 30.08
N GLY A 721 -3.60 14.60 29.79
CA GLY A 721 -3.54 15.26 28.49
C GLY A 721 -2.93 14.42 27.36
N LEU A 722 -2.49 13.19 27.64
CA LEU A 722 -1.94 12.23 26.66
C LEU A 722 -3.04 11.37 26.00
N THR A 723 -4.14 11.99 25.56
CA THR A 723 -5.34 11.28 25.07
C THR A 723 -5.13 10.41 23.82
N ASN A 724 -3.99 10.54 23.14
CA ASN A 724 -3.58 9.73 21.98
C ASN A 724 -2.70 8.51 22.36
N LEU A 725 -2.46 8.27 23.65
CA LEU A 725 -1.65 7.13 24.11
C LEU A 725 -2.41 5.82 23.84
N GLU A 726 -1.80 4.91 23.10
CA GLU A 726 -2.31 3.60 22.71
C GLU A 726 -1.68 2.48 23.56
N ASP A 727 -0.40 2.60 23.92
CA ASP A 727 0.33 1.61 24.73
C ASP A 727 1.08 2.27 25.90
N LEU A 728 0.90 1.74 27.11
CA LEU A 728 1.57 2.20 28.33
C LEU A 728 2.11 1.01 29.14
N ASN A 729 3.44 0.95 29.27
CA ASN A 729 4.13 -0.06 30.09
C ASN A 729 4.74 0.59 31.34
N LEU A 730 4.32 0.11 32.50
CA LEU A 730 4.73 0.53 33.84
C LEU A 730 5.24 -0.66 34.68
N SER A 731 5.50 -1.81 34.07
CA SER A 731 5.91 -3.00 34.81
C SER A 731 7.19 -2.79 35.61
N GLY A 732 7.23 -3.29 36.84
CA GLY A 732 8.33 -3.06 37.78
C GLY A 732 8.43 -1.64 38.36
N CYS A 733 7.43 -0.76 38.17
CA CYS A 733 7.31 0.49 38.92
C CYS A 733 6.85 0.19 40.37
N SER A 734 7.73 -0.43 41.16
CA SER A 734 7.39 -1.03 42.46
C SER A 734 6.81 -0.07 43.49
N ARG A 735 7.18 1.22 43.44
CA ARG A 735 6.71 2.29 44.35
C ARG A 735 5.49 3.08 43.87
N LEU A 736 4.87 2.69 42.75
CA LEU A 736 3.68 3.35 42.22
C LEU A 736 2.49 3.08 43.16
N ASP A 737 2.03 4.10 43.91
CA ASP A 737 1.04 3.91 44.98
C ASP A 737 -0.42 4.03 44.49
N ILE A 738 -0.68 5.02 43.63
CA ILE A 738 -2.02 5.45 43.20
C ILE A 738 -1.99 5.90 41.73
N LEU A 739 -2.95 5.41 40.94
CA LEU A 739 -3.31 6.02 39.65
C LEU A 739 -4.41 7.07 39.88
N PRO A 740 -4.26 8.32 39.38
CA PRO A 740 -5.22 9.40 39.65
C PRO A 740 -6.53 9.21 38.86
N GLU A 741 -7.64 9.77 39.35
CA GLU A 741 -8.94 9.72 38.65
C GLU A 741 -8.95 10.44 37.28
N SER A 742 -7.90 11.20 36.96
CA SER A 742 -7.70 11.75 35.62
C SER A 742 -7.16 10.73 34.61
N PHE A 743 -6.70 9.55 35.04
CA PHE A 743 -6.13 8.49 34.21
C PHE A 743 -7.16 7.87 33.24
N GLY A 744 -8.45 7.87 33.60
CA GLY A 744 -9.54 7.45 32.71
C GLY A 744 -9.67 8.25 31.40
N ASN A 745 -9.03 9.42 31.30
CA ASN A 745 -9.03 10.25 30.09
C ASN A 745 -8.11 9.71 28.97
N LEU A 746 -7.34 8.65 29.21
CA LEU A 746 -6.48 8.00 28.21
C LEU A 746 -7.32 7.12 27.25
N VAL A 747 -8.34 7.72 26.63
CA VAL A 747 -9.39 7.03 25.86
C VAL A 747 -8.89 6.22 24.64
N SER A 748 -7.67 6.48 24.16
CA SER A 748 -7.05 5.70 23.07
C SER A 748 -6.34 4.43 23.53
N LEU A 749 -6.16 4.24 24.85
CA LEU A 749 -5.30 3.19 25.40
C LEU A 749 -5.86 1.80 25.11
N ARG A 750 -5.00 0.91 24.59
CA ARG A 750 -5.27 -0.48 24.23
C ARG A 750 -4.47 -1.46 25.09
N PHE A 751 -3.23 -1.12 25.42
CA PHE A 751 -2.35 -1.93 26.24
C PHE A 751 -1.96 -1.17 27.51
N LEU A 752 -2.24 -1.75 28.67
CA LEU A 752 -1.80 -1.26 29.98
C LEU A 752 -1.13 -2.40 30.75
N ASN A 753 0.15 -2.22 31.06
CA ASN A 753 0.91 -3.17 31.88
C ASN A 753 1.35 -2.52 33.20
N LEU A 754 0.87 -3.06 34.31
CA LEU A 754 1.17 -2.67 35.70
C LEU A 754 1.86 -3.81 36.47
N SER A 755 2.37 -4.85 35.80
CA SER A 755 2.88 -6.04 36.50
C SER A 755 4.04 -5.70 37.45
N GLY A 756 4.02 -6.23 38.67
CA GLY A 756 5.03 -5.94 39.69
C GLY A 756 4.98 -4.51 40.26
N CYS A 757 3.92 -3.73 40.05
CA CYS A 757 3.65 -2.51 40.82
C CYS A 757 3.21 -2.87 42.24
N SER A 758 4.16 -3.23 43.10
CA SER A 758 3.93 -3.85 44.42
C SER A 758 3.23 -2.94 45.44
N GLU A 759 3.43 -1.62 45.37
CA GLU A 759 2.82 -0.65 46.29
C GLU A 759 1.46 -0.10 45.79
N LEU A 760 0.99 -0.51 44.60
CA LEU A 760 -0.26 -0.01 44.01
C LEU A 760 -1.48 -0.54 44.78
N GLN A 761 -2.16 0.36 45.49
CA GLN A 761 -3.20 -0.01 46.45
C GLN A 761 -4.57 -0.25 45.81
N GLN A 762 -4.90 0.50 44.75
CA GLN A 762 -6.21 0.48 44.09
C GLN A 762 -6.14 0.97 42.64
N LEU A 763 -7.12 0.54 41.82
CA LEU A 763 -7.38 1.12 40.50
C LEU A 763 -8.53 2.15 40.62
N PRO A 764 -8.40 3.38 40.08
CA PRO A 764 -9.45 4.41 40.15
C PRO A 764 -10.74 3.97 39.43
N GLU A 765 -11.92 4.47 39.83
CA GLU A 765 -13.18 4.08 39.15
C GLU A 765 -13.20 4.59 37.69
N SER A 766 -12.59 5.74 37.42
CA SER A 766 -12.40 6.27 36.06
C SER A 766 -11.65 5.36 35.10
N ILE A 767 -11.03 4.25 35.55
CA ILE A 767 -10.41 3.26 34.65
C ILE A 767 -11.41 2.73 33.60
N ILE A 768 -12.72 2.78 33.89
CA ILE A 768 -13.80 2.46 32.93
C ILE A 768 -13.84 3.39 31.70
N GLY A 769 -13.22 4.57 31.78
CA GLY A 769 -13.05 5.51 30.66
C GLY A 769 -12.06 5.04 29.60
N LEU A 770 -11.26 4.00 29.89
CA LEU A 770 -10.36 3.35 28.94
C LEU A 770 -11.14 2.45 27.96
N VAL A 771 -12.11 3.04 27.25
CA VAL A 771 -13.09 2.35 26.38
C VAL A 771 -12.48 1.56 25.21
N ASN A 772 -11.19 1.73 24.93
CA ASN A 772 -10.43 1.00 23.92
C ASN A 772 -9.48 -0.08 24.49
N LEU A 773 -9.44 -0.28 25.81
CA LEU A 773 -8.47 -1.17 26.45
C LEU A 773 -8.72 -2.63 26.05
N GLN A 774 -7.70 -3.28 25.47
CA GLN A 774 -7.75 -4.65 24.96
C GLN A 774 -6.95 -5.62 25.83
N TYR A 775 -5.88 -5.12 26.46
CA TYR A 775 -4.97 -5.90 27.29
C TYR A 775 -4.68 -5.14 28.60
N LEU A 776 -4.94 -5.79 29.73
CA LEU A 776 -4.61 -5.30 31.06
C LEU A 776 -3.77 -6.34 31.80
N ASN A 777 -2.61 -5.96 32.32
CA ASN A 777 -1.78 -6.83 33.14
C ASN A 777 -1.57 -6.27 34.55
N LEU A 778 -1.98 -7.06 35.54
CA LEU A 778 -1.91 -6.83 36.98
C LEU A 778 -1.13 -7.97 37.68
N ALA A 779 -0.30 -8.71 36.94
CA ALA A 779 0.49 -9.81 37.48
C ALA A 779 1.39 -9.34 38.63
N GLN A 780 1.46 -10.11 39.72
CA GLN A 780 2.23 -9.80 40.93
C GLN A 780 1.85 -8.47 41.64
N VAL A 781 0.67 -7.90 41.37
CA VAL A 781 0.15 -6.69 42.06
C VAL A 781 -0.65 -7.11 43.32
N HIS A 782 -0.84 -6.18 44.28
CA HIS A 782 -1.38 -6.46 45.63
C HIS A 782 -2.65 -5.64 46.02
N LEU A 783 -3.40 -5.15 45.04
CA LEU A 783 -4.71 -4.47 45.21
C LEU A 783 -5.90 -5.44 45.26
N GLU A 784 -7.09 -5.02 45.73
CA GLU A 784 -8.35 -5.78 45.49
C GLU A 784 -8.90 -5.51 44.08
N LEU A 785 -9.27 -6.56 43.34
CA LEU A 785 -9.89 -6.43 42.00
C LEU A 785 -11.27 -5.76 42.08
N PRO A 786 -11.52 -4.61 41.43
CA PRO A 786 -12.79 -3.92 41.55
C PRO A 786 -13.84 -4.40 40.53
N LYS A 787 -15.10 -4.48 41.00
CA LYS A 787 -16.28 -4.88 40.20
C LYS A 787 -16.42 -4.12 38.88
N TYR A 788 -16.07 -2.84 38.84
CA TYR A 788 -16.25 -1.99 37.65
C TYR A 788 -15.33 -2.35 36.48
N LEU A 789 -14.29 -3.18 36.65
CA LEU A 789 -13.55 -3.75 35.51
C LEU A 789 -14.47 -4.50 34.54
N SER A 790 -15.59 -5.07 35.02
CA SER A 790 -16.57 -5.76 34.17
C SER A 790 -17.39 -4.83 33.25
N LYS A 791 -17.10 -3.51 33.24
CA LYS A 791 -17.65 -2.52 32.29
C LYS A 791 -16.74 -2.30 31.06
N LEU A 792 -15.52 -2.85 31.01
CA LEU A 792 -14.56 -2.64 29.93
C LEU A 792 -14.85 -3.54 28.70
N GLU A 793 -15.88 -3.22 27.94
CA GLU A 793 -16.42 -4.05 26.83
C GLU A 793 -15.39 -4.54 25.79
N ARG A 794 -14.26 -3.84 25.61
CA ARG A 794 -13.20 -4.19 24.65
C ARG A 794 -12.02 -4.97 25.23
N LEU A 795 -12.07 -5.35 26.51
CA LEU A 795 -10.99 -6.09 27.18
C LEU A 795 -10.96 -7.54 26.70
N HIS A 796 -9.97 -7.88 25.88
CA HIS A 796 -9.79 -9.23 25.33
C HIS A 796 -8.88 -10.10 26.21
N THR A 797 -7.99 -9.51 27.01
CA THR A 797 -7.09 -10.25 27.90
C THR A 797 -6.86 -9.51 29.21
N LEU A 798 -6.98 -10.26 30.32
CA LEU A 798 -6.63 -9.83 31.67
C LEU A 798 -5.59 -10.81 32.23
N ASP A 799 -4.42 -10.30 32.58
CA ASP A 799 -3.37 -11.07 33.25
C ASP A 799 -3.34 -10.72 34.74
N ILE A 800 -3.55 -11.73 35.59
CA ILE A 800 -3.46 -11.68 37.05
C ILE A 800 -2.61 -12.85 37.57
N THR A 801 -1.55 -13.22 36.84
CA THR A 801 -0.59 -14.24 37.27
C THR A 801 0.17 -13.81 38.55
N GLY A 802 0.27 -14.69 39.54
CA GLY A 802 0.88 -14.37 40.85
C GLY A 802 0.09 -13.38 41.71
N TYR A 803 -1.14 -13.04 41.32
CA TYR A 803 -2.04 -12.18 42.10
C TYR A 803 -2.56 -12.93 43.33
N ARG A 804 -2.27 -12.40 44.53
CA ARG A 804 -2.76 -12.98 45.78
C ARG A 804 -4.20 -12.54 46.04
N LEU A 805 -5.16 -13.39 45.66
CA LEU A 805 -6.55 -13.27 46.15
C LEU A 805 -6.55 -13.30 47.68
N GLN A 806 -6.77 -12.16 48.33
CA GLN A 806 -7.25 -12.16 49.70
C GLN A 806 -8.67 -12.73 49.71
N VAL A 807 -8.95 -13.64 50.66
CA VAL A 807 -10.22 -14.37 50.73
C VAL A 807 -11.31 -13.46 51.31
N SER A 808 -11.77 -12.49 50.51
CA SER A 808 -12.83 -11.54 50.86
C SER A 808 -14.09 -11.79 50.03
N PRO A 809 -15.31 -11.74 50.62
CA PRO A 809 -16.55 -11.84 49.85
C PRO A 809 -16.72 -10.73 48.80
N VAL A 810 -16.01 -9.61 48.97
CA VAL A 810 -15.98 -8.49 48.02
C VAL A 810 -15.23 -8.90 46.75
N ALA A 811 -14.03 -9.47 46.90
CA ALA A 811 -13.23 -10.00 45.80
C ALA A 811 -13.96 -11.15 45.08
N ALA A 812 -14.69 -12.01 45.80
CA ALA A 812 -15.48 -13.10 45.21
C ALA A 812 -16.54 -12.55 44.25
N ALA A 813 -17.35 -11.60 44.74
CA ALA A 813 -18.39 -10.95 43.95
C ALA A 813 -17.81 -10.06 42.82
N ALA A 814 -16.57 -9.58 42.93
CA ALA A 814 -15.87 -8.88 41.85
C ALA A 814 -15.45 -9.84 40.73
N PHE A 815 -14.79 -10.95 41.10
CA PHE A 815 -14.33 -11.97 40.16
C PHE A 815 -15.51 -12.61 39.40
N SER A 816 -16.60 -12.95 40.11
CA SER A 816 -17.84 -13.42 39.48
C SER A 816 -18.47 -12.38 38.54
N SER A 817 -18.46 -11.09 38.89
CA SER A 817 -18.98 -10.01 38.01
C SER A 817 -18.17 -9.89 36.72
N ILE A 818 -16.84 -10.04 36.78
CA ILE A 818 -15.97 -10.02 35.60
C ILE A 818 -16.30 -11.21 34.69
N ILE A 819 -16.33 -12.44 35.22
CA ILE A 819 -16.59 -13.65 34.43
C ILE A 819 -17.99 -13.66 33.81
N GLN A 820 -19.02 -13.21 34.55
CA GLN A 820 -20.41 -13.21 34.06
C GLN A 820 -20.66 -12.19 32.95
N ASN A 821 -20.04 -11.01 33.00
CA ASN A 821 -20.25 -9.94 32.01
C ASN A 821 -19.26 -10.00 30.83
N MET A 822 -18.18 -10.78 30.91
CA MET A 822 -17.10 -10.81 29.90
C MET A 822 -16.84 -12.23 29.35
N PRO A 823 -17.81 -12.89 28.68
CA PRO A 823 -17.72 -14.30 28.31
C PRO A 823 -16.61 -14.66 27.32
N ASN A 824 -16.02 -13.67 26.62
CA ASN A 824 -14.92 -13.86 25.67
C ASN A 824 -13.54 -13.49 26.24
N LEU A 825 -13.44 -13.11 27.52
CA LEU A 825 -12.18 -12.65 28.13
C LEU A 825 -11.17 -13.80 28.26
N LYS A 826 -9.94 -13.59 27.76
CA LYS A 826 -8.80 -14.46 28.06
C LYS A 826 -8.23 -14.08 29.43
N LEU A 827 -8.39 -14.94 30.43
CA LEU A 827 -7.89 -14.72 31.79
C LEU A 827 -6.62 -15.55 32.02
N LEU A 828 -5.50 -14.90 32.33
CA LEU A 828 -4.24 -15.58 32.71
C LEU A 828 -4.13 -15.67 34.23
N LEU A 829 -3.82 -16.86 34.73
CA LEU A 829 -3.81 -17.25 36.13
C LEU A 829 -2.56 -18.10 36.43
N THR A 830 -2.05 -18.02 37.65
CA THR A 830 -1.08 -18.99 38.18
C THR A 830 -1.77 -20.20 38.78
N ASP A 831 -1.07 -21.34 38.85
CA ASP A 831 -1.45 -22.56 39.58
C ASP A 831 -1.37 -22.40 41.11
N ASP A 832 -1.94 -21.31 41.63
CA ASP A 832 -2.10 -21.11 43.06
C ASP A 832 -3.35 -21.85 43.54
N SER A 833 -3.16 -22.91 44.33
CA SER A 833 -4.20 -23.81 44.83
C SER A 833 -5.37 -23.12 45.55
N ASN A 834 -5.19 -21.86 45.97
CA ASN A 834 -6.24 -21.02 46.50
C ASN A 834 -7.32 -20.70 45.44
N ILE A 835 -6.96 -20.50 44.16
CA ILE A 835 -7.92 -20.07 43.11
C ILE A 835 -8.86 -21.22 42.72
N GLU A 836 -8.35 -22.44 42.57
CA GLU A 836 -9.18 -23.63 42.27
C GLU A 836 -10.09 -23.98 43.47
N ASN A 837 -9.62 -23.84 44.71
CA ASN A 837 -10.48 -23.98 45.89
C ASN A 837 -11.57 -22.90 45.94
N TYR A 838 -11.20 -21.63 45.74
CA TYR A 838 -12.11 -20.49 45.85
C TYR A 838 -13.21 -20.51 44.79
N THR A 839 -12.86 -20.82 43.54
CA THR A 839 -13.83 -21.01 42.45
C THR A 839 -14.75 -22.20 42.72
N SER A 840 -14.24 -23.28 43.32
CA SER A 840 -15.04 -24.46 43.72
C SER A 840 -15.96 -24.21 44.93
N GLN A 841 -15.58 -23.32 45.86
CA GLN A 841 -16.30 -23.07 47.11
C GLN A 841 -17.32 -21.92 47.03
N HIS A 842 -17.08 -20.90 46.19
CA HIS A 842 -17.87 -19.66 46.19
C HIS A 842 -18.61 -19.36 44.88
N ILE A 843 -18.35 -20.06 43.77
CA ILE A 843 -19.10 -19.89 42.53
C ILE A 843 -20.18 -20.98 42.44
N GLN A 844 -21.40 -20.65 42.87
CA GLN A 844 -22.57 -21.49 42.55
C GLN A 844 -22.87 -21.42 41.05
N TRP A 845 -22.75 -22.56 40.38
CA TRP A 845 -23.10 -22.73 38.97
C TRP A 845 -24.63 -22.72 38.81
N SER A 846 -25.20 -21.53 38.55
CA SER A 846 -26.62 -21.35 38.20
C SER A 846 -27.01 -22.32 37.08
N THR A 847 -27.93 -23.23 37.39
CA THR A 847 -27.87 -24.58 36.79
C THR A 847 -28.71 -24.74 35.52
N ASP A 848 -29.58 -23.78 35.20
CA ASP A 848 -30.56 -23.86 34.11
C ASP A 848 -30.14 -23.20 32.79
N VAL A 849 -28.93 -22.60 32.71
CA VAL A 849 -28.37 -22.07 31.44
C VAL A 849 -27.00 -22.68 31.14
N GLY A 850 -27.03 -23.92 30.66
CA GLY A 850 -26.02 -24.45 29.75
C GLY A 850 -24.68 -24.91 30.35
N LYS A 851 -24.59 -26.19 30.71
CA LYS A 851 -23.33 -26.96 30.78
C LYS A 851 -22.68 -27.20 29.38
N GLN A 852 -22.87 -26.27 28.44
CA GLN A 852 -22.40 -26.34 27.05
C GLN A 852 -21.71 -25.06 26.54
N SER A 853 -21.78 -23.94 27.26
CA SER A 853 -21.15 -22.66 26.87
C SER A 853 -19.86 -22.35 27.65
N PHE A 854 -19.82 -22.65 28.95
CA PHE A 854 -18.63 -22.42 29.80
C PHE A 854 -17.60 -23.55 29.69
N GLN A 855 -17.04 -23.77 28.50
CA GLN A 855 -15.75 -24.44 28.42
C GLN A 855 -14.65 -23.47 28.90
N ILE A 856 -13.90 -23.89 29.92
CA ILE A 856 -12.69 -23.22 30.40
C ILE A 856 -11.58 -23.39 29.34
N ARG A 857 -11.69 -22.66 28.22
CA ARG A 857 -10.81 -22.82 27.04
C ARG A 857 -9.45 -22.12 27.15
N ASN A 858 -9.30 -21.20 28.10
CA ASN A 858 -8.24 -20.18 28.06
C ASN A 858 -7.40 -20.04 29.35
N ILE A 859 -7.54 -20.93 30.35
CA ILE A 859 -6.57 -20.99 31.45
C ILE A 859 -5.27 -21.61 30.91
N VAL A 860 -4.28 -20.78 30.64
CA VAL A 860 -2.93 -21.21 30.29
C VAL A 860 -2.15 -21.39 31.59
N LYS A 861 -2.06 -22.63 32.09
CA LYS A 861 -1.22 -23.00 33.23
C LYS A 861 0.26 -22.83 32.86
N THR A 862 1.01 -22.02 33.62
CA THR A 862 2.37 -21.57 33.27
C THR A 862 3.47 -22.26 34.08
N GLY A 863 3.63 -23.57 33.92
CA GLY A 863 4.82 -24.24 34.45
C GLY A 863 4.88 -25.77 34.37
N GLU A 864 5.58 -26.29 33.36
CA GLU A 864 6.29 -27.57 33.48
C GLU A 864 7.73 -27.42 32.96
N SER A 865 8.70 -27.97 33.69
CA SER A 865 10.10 -28.08 33.31
C SER A 865 10.66 -29.40 33.88
N PRO A 866 11.46 -30.18 33.13
CA PRO A 866 11.52 -31.63 33.36
C PRO A 866 12.55 -32.04 34.43
N CYS A 867 12.06 -32.46 35.61
CA CYS A 867 12.81 -33.26 36.58
C CYS A 867 11.87 -34.24 37.32
N ALA A 868 11.89 -35.51 36.92
CA ALA A 868 11.38 -36.64 37.71
C ALA A 868 12.57 -37.40 38.32
N PRO A 869 12.47 -37.80 39.59
CA PRO A 869 12.16 -39.22 39.89
C PRO A 869 11.20 -39.36 41.12
N GLU A 870 10.61 -40.49 41.47
CA GLU A 870 10.57 -41.84 40.88
C GLU A 870 9.29 -42.60 41.34
N GLY A 871 8.85 -43.61 40.58
CA GLY A 871 8.19 -44.79 41.16
C GLY A 871 6.66 -44.83 41.34
N ALA A 872 5.88 -44.95 40.26
CA ALA A 872 4.62 -45.72 40.27
C ALA A 872 4.15 -46.19 38.85
N LYS A 873 4.54 -47.41 38.46
CA LYS A 873 3.99 -48.28 37.39
C LYS A 873 3.29 -47.64 36.16
N LEU A 874 3.97 -47.75 35.01
CA LEU A 874 3.43 -47.51 33.66
C LEU A 874 2.44 -48.58 33.18
N VAL A 875 1.35 -48.14 32.54
CA VAL A 875 0.83 -48.70 31.28
C VAL A 875 0.50 -47.51 30.36
N GLN A 876 0.69 -47.66 29.06
CA GLN A 876 0.69 -46.54 28.10
C GLN A 876 -0.70 -46.01 27.74
N MET A 877 -0.78 -44.71 27.43
CA MET A 877 -1.67 -44.21 26.39
C MET A 877 -0.90 -43.18 25.54
N GLN A 878 -1.10 -43.20 24.21
CA GLN A 878 -0.20 -42.52 23.26
C GLN A 878 -0.71 -41.14 22.83
N THR A 879 0.21 -40.31 22.34
CA THR A 879 -0.03 -38.94 21.86
C THR A 879 -0.31 -38.87 20.36
N SER A 880 -1.28 -38.02 19.95
CA SER A 880 -1.42 -37.45 18.59
C SER A 880 -1.96 -38.41 17.48
N PRO A 881 -2.51 -37.91 16.35
CA PRO A 881 -3.53 -36.85 16.21
C PRO A 881 -4.70 -37.20 15.24
N TYR A 882 -5.76 -36.37 15.26
CA TYR A 882 -6.86 -36.32 14.26
C TYR A 882 -7.76 -37.60 14.15
N PRO A 883 -8.91 -37.57 13.43
CA PRO A 883 -10.06 -38.41 13.78
C PRO A 883 -10.34 -39.56 12.81
N LEU A 884 -11.09 -40.56 13.30
CA LEU A 884 -11.85 -41.49 12.48
C LEU A 884 -13.24 -41.76 13.11
N LEU A 885 -14.16 -42.24 12.26
CA LEU A 885 -15.57 -42.46 12.56
C LEU A 885 -15.89 -43.93 12.93
N GLU A 886 -17.14 -44.11 13.35
CA GLU A 886 -17.98 -45.31 13.19
C GLU A 886 -17.83 -46.55 14.10
N ALA A 887 -18.84 -46.70 14.97
CA ALA A 887 -19.93 -47.68 14.83
C ALA A 887 -19.98 -48.92 15.75
N ASN A 888 -21.18 -49.08 16.34
CA ASN A 888 -21.92 -50.34 16.60
C ASN A 888 -21.44 -51.27 17.76
N SER A 889 -22.33 -51.95 18.50
CA SER A 889 -23.82 -52.00 18.46
C SER A 889 -24.43 -52.66 19.71
N HIS A 890 -25.78 -52.55 19.85
CA HIS A 890 -26.68 -53.26 20.79
C HIS A 890 -26.52 -52.90 22.29
N GLU A 891 -27.56 -52.78 23.15
CA GLU A 891 -29.04 -52.91 23.07
C GLU A 891 -29.68 -52.24 24.34
N LYS A 892 -30.99 -52.24 24.71
CA LYS A 892 -32.22 -52.97 24.32
C LYS A 892 -33.51 -52.18 24.74
N VAL A 893 -34.46 -51.97 23.81
CA VAL A 893 -35.95 -52.16 23.91
C VAL A 893 -36.79 -51.62 25.11
N ASN A 894 -38.01 -51.12 24.79
CA ASN A 894 -39.17 -50.77 25.67
C ASN A 894 -39.02 -49.50 26.54
N LYS A 895 -40.03 -48.68 26.86
CA LYS A 895 -41.46 -48.43 26.48
C LYS A 895 -41.66 -46.90 26.69
N GLY A 896 -42.61 -46.14 26.13
CA GLY A 896 -43.92 -46.42 25.52
C GLY A 896 -44.98 -45.53 26.21
N THR A 897 -46.02 -45.05 25.49
CA THR A 897 -47.23 -44.32 25.99
C THR A 897 -47.01 -42.92 26.64
N GLN A 898 -47.88 -41.91 26.55
CA GLN A 898 -49.07 -41.61 25.71
C GLN A 898 -49.45 -40.09 25.88
N GLU A 899 -50.20 -39.51 24.92
CA GLU A 899 -51.26 -38.44 25.07
C GLU A 899 -50.98 -37.12 25.85
N GLU A 900 -51.66 -35.97 25.67
CA GLU A 900 -52.55 -35.36 24.64
C GLU A 900 -52.34 -33.80 24.73
N ILE A 901 -52.46 -32.95 23.69
CA ILE A 901 -53.62 -32.48 22.89
C ILE A 901 -54.67 -31.67 23.69
N THR A 902 -55.33 -30.71 23.02
CA THR A 902 -56.45 -29.80 23.43
C THR A 902 -56.07 -28.49 24.17
N GLU A 903 -56.71 -27.32 23.99
CA GLU A 903 -57.59 -26.72 22.94
C GLU A 903 -57.56 -25.16 23.10
N VAL A 904 -57.73 -24.27 22.08
CA VAL A 904 -58.97 -23.68 21.45
C VAL A 904 -59.86 -22.91 22.47
N GLU A 905 -60.57 -21.77 22.25
CA GLU A 905 -61.04 -20.89 21.13
C GLU A 905 -60.73 -19.39 21.50
N VAL A 906 -60.71 -18.28 20.74
CA VAL A 906 -61.32 -17.66 19.51
C VAL A 906 -62.68 -16.91 19.73
N SER A 907 -62.91 -15.80 18.97
CA SER A 907 -64.00 -14.77 19.02
C SER A 907 -63.86 -13.68 20.13
N SER A 908 -64.01 -12.35 19.95
CA SER A 908 -64.78 -11.39 19.10
C SER A 908 -66.08 -10.85 19.78
N THR A 909 -66.62 -9.64 19.56
CA THR A 909 -66.47 -8.64 18.46
C THR A 909 -66.97 -7.23 18.88
N GLY A 910 -66.58 -6.16 18.16
CA GLY A 910 -67.32 -4.89 18.04
C GLY A 910 -66.75 -3.65 18.75
N GLY A 911 -66.66 -2.44 18.16
CA GLY A 911 -66.68 -2.06 16.74
C GLY A 911 -67.60 -0.89 16.36
N GLN A 912 -67.03 0.22 15.85
CA GLN A 912 -67.64 1.13 14.84
C GLN A 912 -66.64 2.21 14.36
N CYS A 913 -66.74 2.58 13.08
CA CYS A 913 -66.10 3.76 12.46
C CYS A 913 -67.19 4.74 11.95
N PRO A 914 -66.84 5.94 11.48
CA PRO A 914 -66.81 6.19 10.02
C PRO A 914 -65.38 6.51 9.51
N GLU A 915 -64.92 6.06 8.33
CA GLU A 915 -65.18 6.58 6.96
C GLU A 915 -64.58 7.97 6.69
N SER A 916 -63.96 8.30 5.55
CA SER A 916 -63.64 7.61 4.27
C SER A 916 -62.52 8.42 3.55
N SER A 917 -61.80 8.05 2.49
CA SER A 917 -61.74 6.92 1.51
C SER A 917 -60.28 6.87 0.97
N ALA A 918 -59.61 5.72 0.81
CA ALA A 918 -59.65 4.82 -0.36
C ALA A 918 -59.44 5.49 -1.74
N GLY A 919 -58.63 4.95 -2.66
CA GLY A 919 -57.78 3.75 -2.59
C GLY A 919 -57.21 3.32 -3.96
N GLY A 920 -56.31 2.33 -3.98
CA GLY A 920 -55.69 1.76 -5.19
C GLY A 920 -54.46 2.55 -5.71
N GLY A 921 -53.42 1.94 -6.28
CA GLY A 921 -53.14 0.50 -6.43
C GLY A 921 -52.96 0.06 -7.88
N GLU A 922 -51.83 0.39 -8.49
CA GLU A 922 -51.47 -0.13 -9.83
C GLU A 922 -49.95 -0.35 -9.93
N ALA A 923 -49.53 -1.52 -10.43
CA ALA A 923 -48.13 -1.86 -10.63
C ALA A 923 -47.72 -1.56 -12.08
N PHE A 924 -46.77 -0.64 -12.27
CA PHE A 924 -46.29 -0.30 -13.61
C PHE A 924 -45.15 -1.23 -14.08
N PRO A 925 -45.13 -1.61 -15.38
CA PRO A 925 -44.46 -2.83 -15.80
C PRO A 925 -42.95 -2.68 -16.06
N THR A 926 -42.21 -3.74 -15.77
CA THR A 926 -40.88 -3.97 -16.34
C THR A 926 -41.00 -4.15 -17.86
N ARG A 927 -40.79 -3.07 -18.62
CA ARG A 927 -40.83 -3.09 -20.09
C ARG A 927 -39.73 -4.02 -20.62
N LYS A 928 -40.12 -5.17 -21.18
CA LYS A 928 -39.22 -6.01 -21.97
C LYS A 928 -38.61 -5.17 -23.10
N GLN A 929 -37.29 -5.23 -23.25
CA GLN A 929 -36.65 -4.78 -24.48
C GLN A 929 -36.85 -5.87 -25.53
N ASN A 930 -37.85 -5.68 -26.39
CA ASN A 930 -37.79 -6.20 -27.75
C ASN A 930 -36.81 -5.33 -28.54
N GLU A 931 -36.13 -5.91 -29.52
CA GLU A 931 -35.51 -5.12 -30.58
C GLU A 931 -36.58 -4.38 -31.40
N GLY A 932 -36.33 -3.12 -31.73
CA GLY A 932 -37.26 -2.26 -32.45
C GLY A 932 -37.00 -0.79 -32.15
N ASP A 933 -36.32 -0.12 -33.09
CA ASP A 933 -36.06 1.33 -33.20
C ASP A 933 -35.69 2.08 -31.92
N SER A 934 -34.40 2.44 -31.79
CA SER A 934 -33.96 3.40 -30.77
C SER A 934 -34.41 4.82 -31.11
N GLU A 935 -35.50 5.27 -30.47
CA GLU A 935 -35.96 6.67 -30.56
C GLU A 935 -34.83 7.64 -30.21
N THR A 936 -34.38 8.43 -31.18
CA THR A 936 -33.29 9.39 -30.98
C THR A 936 -33.82 10.65 -30.31
N LEU A 937 -33.23 11.02 -29.16
CA LEU A 937 -33.72 12.15 -28.35
C LEU A 937 -33.80 13.44 -29.19
N PRO A 938 -34.99 14.07 -29.33
CA PRO A 938 -35.16 15.32 -30.07
C PRO A 938 -34.26 16.45 -29.56
N TRP A 939 -33.91 17.40 -30.43
CA TRP A 939 -33.05 18.55 -30.12
C TRP A 939 -33.56 19.32 -28.90
N ASN A 940 -34.87 19.58 -28.85
CA ASN A 940 -35.51 20.27 -27.73
C ASN A 940 -35.31 19.52 -26.40
N THR A 941 -35.42 18.19 -26.41
CA THR A 941 -35.22 17.35 -25.23
C THR A 941 -33.75 17.38 -24.80
N ARG A 942 -32.80 17.27 -25.73
CA ARG A 942 -31.36 17.40 -25.42
C ARG A 942 -30.99 18.77 -24.85
N MET A 943 -31.59 19.86 -25.35
CA MET A 943 -31.35 21.21 -24.82
C MET A 943 -32.04 21.44 -23.47
N LYS A 944 -33.23 20.86 -23.22
CA LYS A 944 -33.85 20.82 -21.89
C LYS A 944 -32.95 20.12 -20.86
N ILE A 945 -32.40 18.97 -21.24
CA ILE A 945 -31.46 18.20 -20.40
C ILE A 945 -30.18 19.00 -20.13
N ALA A 946 -29.62 19.67 -21.14
CA ALA A 946 -28.47 20.54 -20.95
C ALA A 946 -28.77 21.73 -20.00
N LEU A 947 -29.95 22.35 -20.12
CA LEU A 947 -30.38 23.48 -19.30
C LEU A 947 -30.52 23.09 -17.82
N GLY A 948 -31.35 22.09 -17.50
CA GLY A 948 -31.57 21.71 -16.09
C GLY A 948 -30.34 21.11 -15.41
N ALA A 949 -29.44 20.47 -16.17
CA ALA A 949 -28.12 20.08 -15.69
C ALA A 949 -27.22 21.30 -15.38
N ALA A 950 -27.33 22.39 -16.15
CA ALA A 950 -26.64 23.64 -15.86
C ALA A 950 -27.24 24.38 -14.65
N GLU A 951 -28.57 24.36 -14.49
CA GLU A 951 -29.28 24.93 -13.33
C GLU A 951 -28.91 24.23 -12.03
N GLY A 952 -28.85 22.89 -12.02
CA GLY A 952 -28.39 22.13 -10.86
C GLY A 952 -26.93 22.42 -10.48
N LEU A 953 -26.03 22.52 -11.47
CA LEU A 953 -24.63 22.92 -11.23
C LEU A 953 -24.51 24.37 -10.75
N LYS A 954 -25.36 25.28 -11.24
CA LYS A 954 -25.48 26.66 -10.75
C LYS A 954 -25.94 26.70 -9.29
N PHE A 955 -26.95 25.91 -8.92
CA PHE A 955 -27.42 25.81 -7.54
C PHE A 955 -26.33 25.33 -6.58
N LEU A 956 -25.57 24.29 -6.94
CA LEU A 956 -24.44 23.79 -6.14
C LEU A 956 -23.32 24.82 -5.95
N GLN A 957 -23.16 25.76 -6.89
CA GLN A 957 -22.20 26.86 -6.85
C GLN A 957 -22.76 28.15 -6.21
N SER A 958 -23.99 28.13 -5.70
CA SER A 958 -24.58 29.26 -4.96
C SER A 958 -23.86 29.51 -3.61
N GLN A 959 -24.07 30.70 -3.04
CA GLN A 959 -23.48 31.07 -1.75
C GLN A 959 -23.98 30.18 -0.59
N ASP A 960 -25.17 29.61 -0.73
CA ASP A 960 -25.83 28.78 0.28
C ASP A 960 -25.34 27.32 0.26
N ALA A 961 -24.81 26.83 -0.87
CA ALA A 961 -24.38 25.44 -1.05
C ALA A 961 -22.85 25.27 -1.02
N GLN A 962 -22.11 26.10 -1.78
CA GLN A 962 -20.64 26.06 -1.91
C GLN A 962 -20.03 24.68 -2.25
N ILE A 963 -20.78 23.78 -2.88
CA ILE A 963 -20.34 22.41 -3.19
C ILE A 963 -19.47 22.41 -4.45
N ILE A 964 -18.20 21.99 -4.28
CA ILE A 964 -17.28 21.72 -5.39
C ILE A 964 -17.16 20.20 -5.57
N LEU A 965 -17.63 19.71 -6.71
CA LEU A 965 -17.57 18.31 -7.13
C LEU A 965 -16.20 18.00 -7.73
N HIS A 966 -15.74 16.76 -7.56
CA HIS A 966 -14.51 16.27 -8.19
C HIS A 966 -14.65 16.20 -9.72
N TYR A 967 -15.80 15.74 -10.22
CA TYR A 967 -16.14 15.74 -11.64
C TYR A 967 -17.65 15.81 -11.82
N PHE A 968 -18.10 15.99 -13.06
CA PHE A 968 -19.50 15.88 -13.45
C PHE A 968 -19.59 15.22 -14.82
N ASN A 969 -20.34 14.15 -14.96
CA ASN A 969 -20.47 13.40 -16.21
C ASN A 969 -21.94 13.07 -16.52
N THR A 970 -22.19 12.43 -17.67
CA THR A 970 -23.56 12.03 -18.08
C THR A 970 -24.24 11.04 -17.13
N THR A 971 -23.49 10.29 -16.32
CA THR A 971 -24.06 9.40 -15.29
C THR A 971 -24.45 10.12 -13.99
N ASN A 972 -24.10 11.40 -13.80
CA ASN A 972 -24.59 12.22 -12.69
C ASN A 972 -25.98 12.85 -12.93
N VAL A 973 -26.59 12.64 -14.10
CA VAL A 973 -27.86 13.26 -14.51
C VAL A 973 -28.96 12.20 -14.57
N LEU A 974 -29.84 12.17 -13.56
CA LEU A 974 -31.10 11.42 -13.63
C LEU A 974 -32.11 12.18 -14.49
N LEU A 975 -32.95 11.42 -15.18
CA LEU A 975 -34.08 11.91 -15.97
C LEU A 975 -35.34 11.23 -15.45
N ASP A 976 -36.40 12.00 -15.19
CA ASP A 976 -37.72 11.44 -14.90
C ASP A 976 -38.52 11.15 -16.19
N ALA A 977 -39.76 10.69 -16.04
CA ALA A 977 -40.64 10.36 -17.17
C ALA A 977 -40.96 11.56 -18.09
N ASN A 978 -40.70 12.79 -17.66
CA ASN A 978 -40.89 14.02 -18.44
C ASN A 978 -39.56 14.59 -18.97
N TYR A 979 -38.45 13.86 -18.81
CA TYR A 979 -37.09 14.33 -19.04
C TYR A 979 -36.73 15.58 -18.20
N GLU A 980 -37.29 15.74 -16.99
CA GLU A 980 -36.74 16.69 -16.01
C GLU A 980 -35.45 16.12 -15.42
N THR A 981 -34.41 16.96 -15.33
CA THR A 981 -33.10 16.56 -14.83
C THR A 981 -33.00 16.70 -13.31
N LYS A 982 -32.39 15.71 -12.66
CA LYS A 982 -31.95 15.81 -11.26
C LYS A 982 -30.49 15.37 -11.17
N ILE A 983 -29.64 16.21 -10.59
CA ILE A 983 -28.24 15.84 -10.34
C ILE A 983 -28.17 15.00 -9.07
N PHE A 984 -27.42 13.90 -9.13
CA PHE A 984 -27.18 13.01 -7.99
C PHE A 984 -25.73 12.55 -7.97
N ASP A 985 -25.40 11.77 -6.94
CA ASP A 985 -24.08 11.23 -6.66
C ASP A 985 -23.00 12.32 -6.60
N PHE A 986 -23.03 13.09 -5.52
CA PHE A 986 -21.96 14.04 -5.13
C PHE A 986 -20.79 13.29 -4.46
N GLY A 987 -20.47 12.10 -4.98
CA GLY A 987 -19.79 11.02 -4.27
C GLY A 987 -18.38 11.35 -3.76
N LEU A 988 -18.19 11.13 -2.46
CA LEU A 988 -16.91 10.74 -1.88
C LEU A 988 -16.52 9.37 -2.45
N VAL A 989 -15.73 9.34 -3.51
CA VAL A 989 -15.19 8.10 -4.06
C VAL A 989 -14.05 7.62 -3.15
N GLU A 990 -14.25 6.48 -2.47
CA GLU A 990 -13.21 5.86 -1.65
C GLU A 990 -11.94 5.55 -2.47
N HIS A 991 -10.78 5.70 -1.83
CA HIS A 991 -9.50 5.78 -2.54
C HIS A 991 -9.02 4.43 -3.12
N ASN A 992 -9.41 4.11 -4.35
CA ASN A 992 -8.77 3.04 -5.14
C ASN A 992 -8.69 3.38 -6.64
N TRP A 993 -7.70 4.19 -7.01
CA TRP A 993 -7.47 4.65 -8.40
C TRP A 993 -6.58 3.64 -9.15
N MET A 994 -7.15 2.52 -9.63
CA MET A 994 -6.40 1.36 -10.14
C MET A 994 -6.96 0.71 -11.44
N GLY A 995 -7.03 1.52 -12.50
CA GLY A 995 -6.79 1.06 -13.88
C GLY A 995 -7.95 0.38 -14.62
N GLY A 996 -9.21 0.58 -14.24
CA GLY A 996 -10.36 0.09 -15.02
C GLY A 996 -10.70 0.95 -16.25
N PRO A 997 -11.29 0.36 -17.32
CA PRO A 997 -11.73 1.12 -18.49
C PRO A 997 -12.85 2.12 -18.17
N ALA A 998 -13.67 1.88 -17.14
CA ALA A 998 -14.66 2.84 -16.65
C ALA A 998 -14.00 4.06 -15.98
N GLU A 999 -12.90 3.87 -15.24
CA GLU A 999 -12.14 4.97 -14.61
C GLU A 999 -11.43 5.84 -15.67
N ALA A 1000 -10.95 5.21 -16.75
CA ALA A 1000 -10.40 5.92 -17.91
C ALA A 1000 -11.43 6.81 -18.62
N VAL A 1001 -12.74 6.48 -18.55
CA VAL A 1001 -13.83 7.34 -19.03
C VAL A 1001 -14.03 8.53 -18.10
N VAL A 1002 -14.03 8.34 -16.77
CA VAL A 1002 -14.19 9.44 -15.78
C VAL A 1002 -13.10 10.50 -15.97
N LEU A 1003 -11.85 10.08 -16.18
CA LEU A 1003 -10.70 10.96 -16.47
C LEU A 1003 -10.91 11.94 -17.65
N LYS A 1004 -11.86 11.68 -18.57
CA LYS A 1004 -12.17 12.56 -19.71
C LYS A 1004 -13.10 13.73 -19.39
N TYR A 1005 -13.78 13.70 -18.25
CA TYR A 1005 -14.58 14.83 -17.76
C TYR A 1005 -13.78 15.74 -16.82
N ILE A 1006 -12.60 15.31 -16.37
CA ILE A 1006 -11.77 16.05 -15.41
C ILE A 1006 -11.05 17.21 -16.12
N ALA A 1007 -11.15 18.40 -15.54
CA ALA A 1007 -10.54 19.60 -16.11
C ALA A 1007 -8.99 19.52 -16.09
N PRO A 1008 -8.28 19.98 -17.14
CA PRO A 1008 -6.82 19.81 -17.24
C PRO A 1008 -6.03 20.43 -16.08
N GLU A 1009 -6.50 21.54 -15.52
CA GLU A 1009 -5.91 22.15 -14.33
C GLU A 1009 -6.16 21.33 -13.06
N TYR A 1010 -7.28 20.61 -12.95
CA TYR A 1010 -7.54 19.75 -11.81
C TYR A 1010 -6.65 18.49 -11.88
N ILE A 1011 -6.49 17.89 -13.07
CA ILE A 1011 -5.52 16.81 -13.33
C ILE A 1011 -4.09 17.26 -12.95
N ALA A 1012 -3.71 18.50 -13.30
CA ALA A 1012 -2.36 19.01 -13.07
C ALA A 1012 -2.09 19.51 -11.63
N THR A 1013 -3.10 19.91 -10.86
CA THR A 1013 -2.93 20.57 -9.54
C THR A 1013 -3.55 19.83 -8.37
N GLY A 1014 -4.45 18.87 -8.59
CA GLY A 1014 -5.18 18.18 -7.52
C GLY A 1014 -6.20 19.04 -6.76
N HIS A 1015 -6.54 20.24 -7.24
CA HIS A 1015 -7.61 21.07 -6.67
C HIS A 1015 -8.72 21.34 -7.69
N ALA A 1016 -9.94 20.91 -7.38
CA ALA A 1016 -11.13 21.26 -8.15
C ALA A 1016 -11.55 22.70 -7.84
N HIS A 1017 -12.05 23.42 -8.86
CA HIS A 1017 -12.55 24.79 -8.74
C HIS A 1017 -13.96 24.86 -9.35
N ALA A 1018 -14.74 25.91 -9.04
CA ALA A 1018 -16.04 26.13 -9.70
C ALA A 1018 -15.95 26.15 -11.24
N ARG A 1019 -14.85 26.69 -11.80
CA ARG A 1019 -14.58 26.67 -13.25
C ARG A 1019 -14.19 25.28 -13.80
N SER A 1020 -13.88 24.31 -12.95
CA SER A 1020 -13.61 22.92 -13.35
C SER A 1020 -14.91 22.18 -13.68
N HIS A 1021 -16.01 22.40 -12.93
CA HIS A 1021 -17.34 21.86 -13.29
C HIS A 1021 -17.77 22.33 -14.69
N VAL A 1022 -17.48 23.60 -15.02
CA VAL A 1022 -17.81 24.18 -16.34
C VAL A 1022 -17.12 23.41 -17.46
N TYR A 1023 -15.88 22.94 -17.26
CA TYR A 1023 -15.20 22.08 -18.22
C TYR A 1023 -15.90 20.73 -18.38
N SER A 1024 -16.22 20.08 -17.27
CA SER A 1024 -16.91 18.78 -17.22
C SER A 1024 -18.29 18.84 -17.89
N PHE A 1025 -19.07 19.89 -17.60
CA PHE A 1025 -20.32 20.21 -18.31
C PHE A 1025 -20.09 20.46 -19.81
N GLY A 1026 -18.99 21.10 -20.20
CA GLY A 1026 -18.59 21.25 -21.60
C GLY A 1026 -18.39 19.92 -22.34
N VAL A 1027 -17.94 18.87 -21.65
CA VAL A 1027 -17.86 17.51 -22.19
C VAL A 1027 -19.25 16.91 -22.37
N VAL A 1028 -20.10 16.96 -21.34
CA VAL A 1028 -21.50 16.49 -21.38
C VAL A 1028 -22.30 17.19 -22.50
N LEU A 1029 -22.08 18.49 -22.70
CA LEU A 1029 -22.71 19.24 -23.79
C LEU A 1029 -22.21 18.79 -25.18
N LEU A 1030 -20.95 18.37 -25.34
CA LEU A 1030 -20.49 17.74 -26.58
C LEU A 1030 -21.10 16.35 -26.80
N GLU A 1031 -21.31 15.54 -25.76
CA GLU A 1031 -21.99 14.25 -25.88
C GLU A 1031 -23.43 14.45 -26.39
N LEU A 1032 -24.19 15.34 -25.76
CA LEU A 1032 -25.56 15.69 -26.16
C LEU A 1032 -25.64 16.23 -27.60
N LEU A 1033 -24.69 17.09 -27.99
CA LEU A 1033 -24.64 17.66 -29.34
C LEU A 1033 -24.26 16.64 -30.42
N SER A 1034 -23.40 15.66 -30.12
CA SER A 1034 -22.81 14.76 -31.12
C SER A 1034 -23.38 13.35 -31.15
N GLY A 1035 -24.12 12.93 -30.11
CA GLY A 1035 -24.59 11.56 -29.94
C GLY A 1035 -23.47 10.56 -29.63
N LYS A 1036 -22.24 11.04 -29.38
CA LYS A 1036 -21.04 10.22 -29.11
C LYS A 1036 -20.68 10.29 -27.63
N ARG A 1037 -20.14 9.19 -27.10
CA ARG A 1037 -19.56 9.15 -25.76
C ARG A 1037 -18.25 9.94 -25.69
N ALA A 1038 -17.93 10.49 -24.52
CA ALA A 1038 -16.69 11.24 -24.25
C ALA A 1038 -15.41 10.45 -24.55
N TRP A 1039 -15.48 9.12 -24.43
CA TRP A 1039 -14.44 8.18 -24.85
C TRP A 1039 -15.04 7.06 -25.72
N ASN A 1040 -14.36 6.72 -26.81
CA ASN A 1040 -14.72 5.63 -27.72
C ASN A 1040 -13.55 4.64 -27.85
N THR A 1041 -13.73 3.42 -27.33
CA THR A 1041 -12.74 2.35 -27.36
C THR A 1041 -12.50 1.75 -28.75
N ASN A 1042 -13.46 1.90 -29.68
CA ASN A 1042 -13.51 1.16 -30.94
C ASN A 1042 -13.20 2.04 -32.17
N GLY A 1043 -12.71 3.27 -31.95
CA GLY A 1043 -12.34 4.22 -32.99
C GLY A 1043 -10.82 4.38 -33.16
N PRO A 1044 -10.35 4.95 -34.30
CA PRO A 1044 -8.93 5.27 -34.47
C PRO A 1044 -8.49 6.35 -33.47
N LEU A 1045 -7.23 6.30 -33.02
CA LEU A 1045 -6.64 7.12 -31.93
C LEU A 1045 -7.09 8.59 -31.87
N HIS A 1046 -7.18 9.29 -33.01
CA HIS A 1046 -7.59 10.70 -33.09
C HIS A 1046 -9.11 10.95 -32.92
N GLN A 1047 -9.90 9.90 -32.71
CA GLN A 1047 -11.35 9.92 -32.49
C GLN A 1047 -11.78 9.20 -31.21
N MET A 1048 -10.82 8.63 -30.46
CA MET A 1048 -11.12 7.98 -29.17
C MET A 1048 -11.51 9.00 -28.10
N ASP A 1049 -10.96 10.21 -28.16
CA ASP A 1049 -11.21 11.31 -27.23
C ASP A 1049 -12.13 12.37 -27.87
N LEU A 1050 -13.35 12.53 -27.34
CA LEU A 1050 -14.36 13.40 -27.94
C LEU A 1050 -13.95 14.88 -27.99
N VAL A 1051 -13.25 15.36 -26.95
CA VAL A 1051 -12.81 16.75 -26.84
C VAL A 1051 -11.71 17.04 -27.86
N ASN A 1052 -10.73 16.16 -27.97
CA ASN A 1052 -9.64 16.31 -28.94
C ASN A 1052 -10.12 16.11 -30.39
N TRP A 1053 -11.10 15.23 -30.61
CA TRP A 1053 -11.77 15.10 -31.91
C TRP A 1053 -12.54 16.36 -32.32
N ALA A 1054 -13.36 16.92 -31.41
CA ALA A 1054 -14.22 18.06 -31.72
C ALA A 1054 -13.44 19.39 -31.89
N ARG A 1055 -12.36 19.59 -31.13
CA ARG A 1055 -11.54 20.81 -31.09
C ARG A 1055 -11.22 21.43 -32.46
N PRO A 1056 -10.63 20.72 -33.45
CA PRO A 1056 -10.31 21.29 -34.77
C PRO A 1056 -11.53 21.66 -35.64
N TYR A 1057 -12.74 21.20 -35.30
CA TYR A 1057 -13.99 21.59 -35.95
C TYR A 1057 -14.62 22.81 -35.25
N LEU A 1058 -14.55 22.87 -33.92
CA LEU A 1058 -15.01 24.01 -33.11
C LEU A 1058 -14.21 25.28 -33.42
N GLU A 1059 -12.88 25.17 -33.53
CA GLU A 1059 -11.95 26.28 -33.77
C GLU A 1059 -12.12 26.96 -35.14
N LYS A 1060 -12.74 26.27 -36.11
CA LYS A 1060 -12.87 26.72 -37.51
C LYS A 1060 -14.28 27.20 -37.88
N GLY A 1061 -15.20 27.21 -36.92
CA GLY A 1061 -16.53 27.79 -37.07
C GLY A 1061 -17.51 27.00 -37.94
N TRP A 1062 -18.62 27.66 -38.30
CA TRP A 1062 -19.87 27.00 -38.70
C TRP A 1062 -19.79 25.95 -39.82
N PRO A 1063 -19.01 26.12 -40.91
CA PRO A 1063 -18.92 25.11 -41.98
C PRO A 1063 -18.43 23.73 -41.50
N LEU A 1064 -17.73 23.67 -40.37
CA LEU A 1064 -17.18 22.44 -39.80
C LEU A 1064 -17.91 21.97 -38.54
N ILE A 1065 -18.59 22.86 -37.81
CA ILE A 1065 -19.42 22.47 -36.64
C ILE A 1065 -20.56 21.53 -37.04
N ARG A 1066 -21.10 21.61 -38.27
CA ARG A 1066 -22.09 20.63 -38.79
C ARG A 1066 -21.56 19.18 -38.81
N ARG A 1067 -20.24 18.94 -38.73
CA ARG A 1067 -19.65 17.59 -38.59
C ARG A 1067 -19.54 17.10 -37.14
N ILE A 1068 -19.82 17.96 -36.17
CA ILE A 1068 -19.88 17.62 -34.75
C ILE A 1068 -21.30 17.17 -34.38
N VAL A 1069 -22.31 17.85 -34.91
CA VAL A 1069 -23.73 17.60 -34.59
C VAL A 1069 -24.14 16.19 -35.02
N ASP A 1070 -24.88 15.52 -34.15
CA ASP A 1070 -25.45 14.19 -34.35
C ASP A 1070 -26.26 14.12 -35.66
N SER A 1071 -25.83 13.25 -36.59
CA SER A 1071 -26.48 13.06 -37.89
C SER A 1071 -27.90 12.50 -37.80
N SER A 1072 -28.25 11.84 -36.69
CA SER A 1072 -29.60 11.29 -36.47
C SER A 1072 -30.66 12.36 -36.16
N LEU A 1073 -30.25 13.58 -35.79
CA LEU A 1073 -31.18 14.69 -35.54
C LEU A 1073 -31.77 15.31 -36.82
N GLY A 1074 -31.22 14.99 -38.00
CA GLY A 1074 -31.75 15.40 -39.31
C GLY A 1074 -31.92 16.92 -39.49
N LEU A 1075 -33.14 17.40 -39.21
CA LEU A 1075 -33.55 18.81 -39.31
C LEU A 1075 -34.23 19.36 -38.03
N ASP A 1076 -34.30 18.63 -36.91
CA ASP A 1076 -35.02 19.09 -35.69
C ASP A 1076 -34.28 20.23 -34.92
N TYR A 1077 -33.06 20.56 -35.34
CA TYR A 1077 -32.26 21.64 -34.76
C TYR A 1077 -32.16 22.85 -35.69
N SER A 1078 -32.24 24.06 -35.14
CA SER A 1078 -31.98 25.27 -35.92
C SER A 1078 -30.47 25.48 -36.13
N LEU A 1079 -30.07 25.89 -37.33
CA LEU A 1079 -28.66 26.13 -37.66
C LEU A 1079 -28.00 27.15 -36.69
N PRO A 1080 -28.61 28.30 -36.34
CA PRO A 1080 -28.04 29.22 -35.34
C PRO A 1080 -28.00 28.63 -33.92
N GLY A 1081 -28.96 27.76 -33.58
CA GLY A 1081 -29.04 27.13 -32.27
C GLY A 1081 -27.87 26.16 -32.03
N ALA A 1082 -27.62 25.26 -32.99
CA ALA A 1082 -26.49 24.35 -32.92
C ALA A 1082 -25.13 25.09 -33.01
N GLU A 1083 -25.02 26.20 -33.74
CA GLU A 1083 -23.81 27.03 -33.73
C GLU A 1083 -23.55 27.62 -32.33
N LYS A 1084 -24.59 28.15 -31.68
CA LYS A 1084 -24.53 28.77 -30.36
C LYS A 1084 -24.20 27.74 -29.27
N ALA A 1085 -24.82 26.55 -29.30
CA ALA A 1085 -24.52 25.47 -28.37
C ALA A 1085 -23.09 24.93 -28.52
N ALA A 1086 -22.60 24.75 -29.75
CA ALA A 1086 -21.23 24.32 -29.99
C ALA A 1086 -20.20 25.38 -29.55
N LYS A 1087 -20.48 26.67 -29.76
CA LYS A 1087 -19.66 27.78 -29.23
C LYS A 1087 -19.64 27.80 -27.70
N LEU A 1088 -20.78 27.50 -27.04
CA LEU A 1088 -20.83 27.38 -25.59
C LEU A 1088 -19.93 26.23 -25.10
N ALA A 1089 -20.06 25.03 -25.68
CA ALA A 1089 -19.20 23.89 -25.37
C ALA A 1089 -17.70 24.22 -25.57
N TYR A 1090 -17.34 24.91 -26.65
CA TYR A 1090 -15.96 25.34 -26.89
C TYR A 1090 -15.44 26.35 -25.84
N ARG A 1091 -16.26 27.31 -25.40
CA ARG A 1091 -15.90 28.23 -24.30
C ARG A 1091 -15.69 27.46 -22.98
N CYS A 1092 -16.56 26.49 -22.69
CA CYS A 1092 -16.45 25.62 -21.51
C CYS A 1092 -15.17 24.78 -21.51
N LEU A 1093 -14.79 24.22 -22.67
CA LEU A 1093 -13.62 23.35 -22.86
C LEU A 1093 -12.28 24.10 -23.03
N SER A 1094 -12.20 25.34 -22.52
CA SER A 1094 -10.98 26.15 -22.57
C SER A 1094 -9.91 25.63 -21.59
N GLY A 1095 -8.64 25.67 -22.01
CA GLY A 1095 -7.50 25.29 -21.17
C GLY A 1095 -7.12 26.31 -20.09
N ASP A 1096 -7.58 27.55 -20.21
CA ASP A 1096 -7.45 28.58 -19.17
C ASP A 1096 -8.79 28.70 -18.42
N PRO A 1097 -8.88 28.33 -17.12
CA PRO A 1097 -10.12 28.37 -16.36
C PRO A 1097 -10.79 29.74 -16.31
N ARG A 1098 -10.02 30.83 -16.48
CA ARG A 1098 -10.50 32.21 -16.48
C ARG A 1098 -11.22 32.60 -17.77
N ARG A 1099 -11.11 31.79 -18.83
CA ARG A 1099 -11.78 31.99 -20.13
C ARG A 1099 -13.10 31.22 -20.28
N ARG A 1100 -13.39 30.33 -19.33
CA ARG A 1100 -14.65 29.57 -19.26
C ARG A 1100 -15.79 30.48 -18.76
N PRO A 1101 -17.03 30.32 -19.23
CA PRO A 1101 -18.20 31.06 -18.72
C PRO A 1101 -18.45 30.74 -17.24
N SER A 1102 -19.27 31.54 -16.55
CA SER A 1102 -19.90 31.10 -15.28
C SER A 1102 -21.05 30.12 -15.57
N MET A 1103 -21.55 29.42 -14.55
CA MET A 1103 -22.77 28.61 -14.74
C MET A 1103 -24.01 29.49 -15.03
N ASP A 1104 -24.03 30.76 -14.59
CA ASP A 1104 -25.05 31.73 -14.99
C ASP A 1104 -25.01 32.03 -16.50
N GLU A 1105 -23.83 32.34 -17.05
CA GLU A 1105 -23.65 32.54 -18.50
C GLU A 1105 -23.99 31.27 -19.30
N VAL A 1106 -23.78 30.08 -18.72
CA VAL A 1106 -24.14 28.80 -19.35
C VAL A 1106 -25.67 28.64 -19.40
N VAL A 1107 -26.36 28.89 -18.29
CA VAL A 1107 -27.83 28.84 -18.20
C VAL A 1107 -28.47 29.87 -19.15
N GLU A 1108 -28.04 31.14 -19.12
CA GLU A 1108 -28.58 32.21 -19.97
C GLU A 1108 -28.49 31.87 -21.47
N VAL A 1109 -27.39 31.25 -21.90
CA VAL A 1109 -27.19 30.84 -23.30
C VAL A 1109 -28.07 29.64 -23.68
N LEU A 1110 -28.42 28.76 -22.73
CA LEU A 1110 -29.27 27.57 -22.91
C LEU A 1110 -30.77 27.89 -22.85
N GLU A 1111 -31.22 28.79 -21.97
CA GLU A 1111 -32.59 29.33 -21.95
C GLU A 1111 -32.95 29.89 -23.33
N GLN A 1112 -32.05 30.71 -23.90
CA GLN A 1112 -32.18 31.30 -25.23
C GLN A 1112 -32.08 30.27 -26.38
N LEU A 1113 -31.81 28.99 -26.11
CA LEU A 1113 -31.88 27.88 -27.07
C LEU A 1113 -33.19 27.09 -26.92
N GLN A 1114 -33.78 27.05 -25.73
CA GLN A 1114 -35.08 26.43 -25.47
C GLN A 1114 -36.23 27.28 -26.01
N ASP A 1115 -36.17 28.61 -25.83
CA ASP A 1115 -37.26 29.53 -26.22
C ASP A 1115 -37.38 29.80 -27.73
N ALA A 1116 -36.40 29.36 -28.53
CA ALA A 1116 -36.33 29.66 -29.96
C ALA A 1116 -37.55 29.19 -30.78
N LYS A 1117 -38.27 28.14 -30.36
CA LYS A 1117 -39.51 27.67 -31.04
C LYS A 1117 -40.78 28.48 -30.66
N LYS A 1118 -40.73 29.42 -29.69
CA LYS A 1118 -41.87 30.33 -29.40
C LYS A 1118 -42.00 31.45 -30.47
N THR A 1119 -40.89 31.88 -31.07
CA THR A 1119 -40.85 33.02 -32.00
C THR A 1119 -41.33 32.68 -33.41
N GLU A 1120 -41.09 31.46 -33.90
CA GLU A 1120 -41.42 31.05 -35.27
C GLU A 1120 -42.94 30.91 -35.53
N LYS A 1121 -43.76 30.79 -34.47
CA LYS A 1121 -45.23 30.72 -34.58
C LYS A 1121 -45.94 32.08 -34.78
N LYS A 1122 -45.20 33.19 -34.95
CA LYS A 1122 -45.77 34.55 -35.01
C LYS A 1122 -45.64 35.29 -36.35
N THR A 1123 -45.12 34.65 -37.41
CA THR A 1123 -45.00 35.27 -38.75
C THR A 1123 -45.51 34.36 -39.86
N SER A 1124 -46.84 34.25 -39.97
CA SER A 1124 -47.52 33.74 -41.16
C SER A 1124 -48.68 34.68 -41.53
N LEU A 1125 -48.69 35.17 -42.78
CA LEU A 1125 -49.69 36.06 -43.38
C LEU A 1125 -49.65 37.49 -42.80
N SER A 1126 -49.73 38.58 -43.58
CA SER A 1126 -50.44 38.76 -44.85
C SER A 1126 -49.65 39.51 -45.95
N TYR A 1127 -50.07 39.30 -47.21
CA TYR A 1127 -49.79 40.19 -48.35
C TYR A 1127 -50.39 41.60 -48.13
N GLY A 1128 -49.90 42.60 -48.89
CA GLY A 1128 -50.78 43.67 -49.41
C GLY A 1128 -50.26 45.12 -49.43
N SER A 1129 -49.87 45.58 -50.63
CA SER A 1129 -50.01 46.96 -51.17
C SER A 1129 -49.62 48.22 -50.38
N LYS A 1130 -48.87 49.10 -51.09
CA LYS A 1130 -49.10 50.56 -51.33
C LYS A 1130 -49.66 51.40 -50.14
N GLY A 1131 -49.04 52.51 -49.70
CA GLY A 1131 -47.95 53.32 -50.27
C GLY A 1131 -48.27 54.83 -50.15
N LYS A 1132 -47.29 55.72 -50.40
CA LYS A 1132 -47.29 57.19 -50.17
C LYS A 1132 -47.24 57.58 -48.67
N THR A 1133 -46.09 58.05 -48.16
CA THR A 1133 -45.60 59.47 -48.11
C THR A 1133 -46.53 60.39 -47.30
N ARG A 1134 -46.03 61.26 -46.41
CA ARG A 1134 -44.79 62.09 -46.46
C ARG A 1134 -44.37 62.54 -45.04
N GLY A 1135 -43.07 62.54 -44.69
CA GLY A 1135 -42.63 63.02 -43.36
C GLY A 1135 -41.13 62.90 -43.03
N GLU A 1136 -40.34 63.87 -43.48
CA GLU A 1136 -39.03 64.37 -42.96
C GLU A 1136 -37.79 63.45 -42.68
N ARG A 1137 -36.62 64.04 -43.04
CA ARG A 1137 -35.23 63.92 -42.49
C ARG A 1137 -34.32 62.71 -42.78
N SER A 1138 -33.15 63.08 -43.35
CA SER A 1138 -31.82 62.42 -43.31
C SER A 1138 -31.70 60.96 -43.79
N SER A 1139 -31.66 60.84 -45.12
CA SER A 1139 -30.97 59.80 -45.89
C SER A 1139 -29.45 59.73 -45.67
N ALA A 1140 -28.71 58.67 -46.04
CA ALA A 1140 -29.03 57.25 -46.28
C ALA A 1140 -27.78 56.43 -46.68
N SER A 1141 -27.70 55.16 -46.24
CA SER A 1141 -26.96 54.05 -46.91
C SER A 1141 -25.41 54.13 -46.93
N LYS A 1142 -24.62 53.08 -47.25
CA LYS A 1142 -24.89 51.85 -48.04
C LYS A 1142 -23.84 50.75 -47.78
N ASN A 1143 -24.20 49.49 -48.05
CA ASN A 1143 -23.37 48.34 -48.47
C ASN A 1143 -22.21 47.75 -47.63
N LYS A 1144 -22.31 46.42 -47.42
CA LYS A 1144 -21.38 45.32 -47.82
C LYS A 1144 -19.88 45.61 -48.08
N GLY A 1145 -19.03 44.80 -47.41
CA GLY A 1145 -17.64 44.43 -47.72
C GLY A 1145 -17.06 43.69 -46.51
N ILE A 1146 -16.40 42.53 -46.52
CA ILE A 1146 -15.44 41.86 -47.45
C ILE A 1146 -14.06 42.55 -47.50
N SER A 1147 -13.01 41.71 -47.51
CA SER A 1147 -11.57 41.96 -47.35
C SER A 1147 -11.12 42.59 -46.02
N GLN A 1148 -10.06 42.19 -45.31
CA GLN A 1148 -8.84 41.37 -45.53
C GLN A 1148 -7.55 42.23 -45.46
N TRP A 1149 -6.83 42.03 -44.35
CA TRP A 1149 -5.37 42.20 -44.14
C TRP A 1149 -4.69 43.58 -44.19
N LEU A 1150 -3.93 43.77 -43.09
CA LEU A 1150 -2.63 44.46 -42.94
C LEU A 1150 -2.52 45.99 -43.05
N LYS A 1151 -1.65 46.51 -42.17
CA LYS A 1151 -1.07 47.87 -42.10
C LYS A 1151 -2.11 48.99 -41.86
N GLY A 1152 -2.13 49.71 -40.73
CA GLY A 1152 -1.22 49.74 -39.57
C GLY A 1152 -0.51 51.10 -39.43
N SER A 1153 -0.43 51.59 -38.19
CA SER A 1153 0.19 52.86 -37.76
C SER A 1153 -0.43 54.17 -38.31
N ARG A 1154 -0.80 55.09 -37.41
CA ARG A 1154 -0.18 56.44 -37.26
C ARG A 1154 -1.00 57.37 -36.35
N LEU A 1155 -0.27 58.11 -35.49
CA LEU A 1155 -0.32 59.57 -35.22
C LEU A 1155 -1.70 60.25 -35.08
N LYS A 1156 -1.93 61.12 -34.09
CA LYS A 1156 -1.10 62.31 -33.77
C LYS A 1156 -1.31 62.83 -32.34
N GLN A 1157 -0.26 63.46 -31.79
CA GLN A 1157 -0.17 64.73 -31.02
C GLN A 1157 -1.17 64.95 -29.85
N GLN A 1158 -0.80 65.55 -28.70
CA GLN A 1158 0.35 66.39 -28.31
C GLN A 1158 1.00 65.80 -27.02
N GLY A 1159 2.16 66.23 -26.52
CA GLY A 1159 3.16 67.22 -26.96
C GLY A 1159 4.22 67.42 -25.84
N GLY A 1160 5.48 67.72 -26.20
CA GLY A 1160 6.57 67.86 -25.22
C GLY A 1160 7.95 67.98 -25.89
N MET A 1161 8.46 69.22 -25.97
CA MET A 1161 9.76 69.66 -26.52
C MET A 1161 10.95 68.77 -26.11
N ASP A 1162 11.71 68.22 -27.07
CA ASP A 1162 12.96 68.77 -27.68
C ASP A 1162 14.24 68.54 -26.84
N SER A 1163 15.43 68.25 -27.39
CA SER A 1163 15.85 68.11 -28.80
C SER A 1163 17.05 67.16 -28.99
N LYS A 1164 17.11 66.51 -30.17
CA LYS A 1164 18.26 66.14 -31.05
C LYS A 1164 19.73 66.23 -30.54
N PRO A 1165 20.68 65.47 -31.14
CA PRO A 1165 20.56 64.15 -31.81
C PRO A 1165 21.73 63.16 -31.51
N ALA A 1166 21.69 62.00 -32.17
CA ALA A 1166 22.74 60.97 -32.28
C ALA A 1166 23.92 61.44 -33.21
N PRO A 1167 24.99 60.63 -33.51
CA PRO A 1167 25.21 59.20 -33.19
C PRO A 1167 26.66 58.79 -32.80
N THR A 1168 26.87 57.51 -32.45
CA THR A 1168 27.91 56.59 -33.04
C THR A 1168 27.89 55.19 -32.35
N THR A 1169 28.60 54.23 -32.96
CA THR A 1169 29.18 52.97 -32.42
C THR A 1169 28.89 52.56 -30.96
N GLY A 1170 28.64 51.29 -30.59
CA GLY A 1170 28.76 50.02 -31.33
C GLY A 1170 29.48 48.94 -30.48
N SER A 1171 29.36 47.67 -30.88
CA SER A 1171 30.07 46.48 -30.33
C SER A 1171 29.70 45.97 -28.91
N LEU A 1172 29.91 44.66 -28.74
CA LEU A 1172 30.08 43.85 -27.51
C LEU A 1172 28.84 43.42 -26.67
N SER A 1173 28.96 42.17 -26.18
CA SER A 1173 28.11 41.35 -25.30
C SER A 1173 26.61 41.30 -25.60
#